data_AF-A0A7C4TTC2-F1
#
_entry.id   AF-A0A7C4TTC2-F1
#
_cell.length_a   1.000
_cell.length_b   1.000
_cell.length_c   1.000
_cell.angle_alpha   90.00
_cell.angle_beta   90.00
_cell.angle_gamma   90.00
#
_symmetry.space_group_name_H-M   'P 1'
#
loop_
_entity.id
_entity.type
_entity.pdbx_description
1 polymer ?
#
loop_
_entity_poly.entity_id
_entity_poly.type
_entity_poly.pdbx_seq_one_letter_code
_entity_poly.pdbx_strand_id
1 'polypeptide(L)'
;MAGWLSRLFGGARTKSATPPDPIALALADREAETVLADELKRALPPQITAEELAALADRVSPKAYALIVRHETGGRDYYERVYKARPVWPAGSSGLTIGFGYDLGYQPSRQAFASDWSGLLPSPHIDMLAEAVGLRAVEPDRQQKVDRIKALLRSLVDAGVRIPWEPSETVFRKVTLPRYAALTSHALPGSERLSEDCFGALVSLTFNRGPSYGREQTPGDALDRYREMRAIKLALGEGDIDRIPGLIRDMKRIWKGTAIEAEMSRRRENEARLFEEGLVPMVLAELESPAESRGIPSAATRSAPLARRAPAEPVYGFPSTGIVDDQEALDPAEERRLQDFSVETRRAAPGVRWADDKNAPDYAHLASALPKGIRFSLKADDLAWLAELNAFPVEEAGSTPILFGLRGCGIVDAPDVLTTEVELIDQRPDHVATRCVIGVWERASGRIAVFPGSTVPNANAMAAYYEGRAAANMLPTGFYRYIVGKHATASNPAGWPGCFLLRHDDGAHRQVVVRRSKNNLCYECTDMVDPAKPGDNIHPTSSMGTSWYSSFGCQVVVGTAANDGTHSGPWAKFRRAAGQTTPAGRPGRYHYLLLTGLEALLASRARRNAATTVPEVRRSLERLRFGSKGPKVGFLRSHLGIATGDDFDLETALKVHALHQQIWSGASDGIFTPALDDQLGAGVFAQQPTTPPGVPSETENFEEPTLV
;
A
#
# COMPACT_ATOMS: atom_id res chain seq x y z
N MET A 1 58.58 12.31 13.00
CA MET A 1 59.24 11.71 14.18
C MET A 1 58.17 11.52 15.23
N ALA A 2 57.65 10.30 15.41
CA ALA A 2 58.27 9.30 16.28
C ALA A 2 58.32 9.87 17.71
N GLY A 3 57.47 9.44 18.63
CA GLY A 3 57.32 8.06 19.06
C GLY A 3 58.13 7.89 20.35
N TRP A 4 57.51 7.24 21.35
CA TRP A 4 58.21 6.54 22.43
C TRP A 4 58.93 7.45 23.46
N LEU A 5 58.80 7.34 24.79
CA LEU A 5 58.46 6.25 25.71
C LEU A 5 57.94 6.92 27.02
N SER A 6 56.84 6.52 27.66
CA SER A 6 56.60 5.23 28.33
C SER A 6 57.62 4.93 29.43
N ARG A 7 57.24 5.10 30.71
CA ARG A 7 57.54 4.21 31.86
C ARG A 7 57.27 4.91 33.21
N LEU A 8 56.00 5.02 33.60
CA LEU A 8 55.57 5.11 35.00
C LEU A 8 54.14 4.55 35.13
N PHE A 9 53.94 3.28 34.73
CA PHE A 9 52.71 2.54 35.01
C PHE A 9 53.07 1.14 35.50
N GLY A 10 53.10 0.97 36.81
CA GLY A 10 52.93 -0.30 37.51
C GLY A 10 51.57 -0.32 38.17
N GLY A 11 50.50 -0.40 37.38
CA GLY A 11 49.12 -0.50 37.85
C GLY A 11 48.53 -1.82 37.40
N ALA A 12 48.11 -2.65 38.36
CA ALA A 12 47.52 -3.96 38.13
C ALA A 12 46.39 -3.90 37.09
N ARG A 13 46.51 -4.72 36.04
CA ARG A 13 45.43 -4.98 35.09
C ARG A 13 44.31 -5.71 35.83
N THR A 14 43.25 -4.98 36.20
CA THR A 14 41.95 -5.61 36.41
C THR A 14 41.53 -6.20 35.06
N LYS A 15 41.27 -7.51 35.02
CA LYS A 15 40.68 -8.15 33.85
C LYS A 15 39.40 -7.40 33.52
N SER A 16 39.37 -6.80 32.32
CA SER A 16 38.18 -6.16 31.76
C SER A 16 37.01 -7.12 31.88
N ALA A 17 35.94 -6.70 32.56
CA ALA A 17 34.67 -7.41 32.53
C ALA A 17 34.29 -7.59 31.06
N THR A 18 34.04 -8.84 30.65
CA THR A 18 33.49 -9.15 29.34
C THR A 18 32.26 -8.26 29.14
N PRO A 19 32.11 -7.56 28.00
CA PRO A 19 30.90 -6.79 27.75
C PRO A 19 29.69 -7.72 27.92
N PRO A 20 28.63 -7.26 28.60
CA PRO A 20 27.44 -8.07 28.83
C PRO A 20 26.89 -8.60 27.50
N ASP A 21 26.48 -9.86 27.50
CA ASP A 21 25.93 -10.54 26.32
C ASP A 21 24.75 -9.72 25.75
N PRO A 22 24.82 -9.27 24.47
CA PRO A 22 23.76 -8.50 23.83
C PRO A 22 22.39 -9.18 23.86
N ILE A 23 22.32 -10.52 23.84
CA ILE A 23 21.07 -11.28 23.94
C ILE A 23 20.56 -11.25 25.39
N ALA A 24 21.45 -11.41 26.38
CA ALA A 24 21.07 -11.29 27.79
C ALA A 24 20.57 -9.87 28.13
N LEU A 25 21.18 -8.83 27.54
CA LEU A 25 20.70 -7.45 27.65
C LEU A 25 19.39 -7.20 26.89
N ALA A 26 19.20 -7.83 25.72
CA ALA A 26 17.93 -7.75 24.98
C ALA A 26 16.78 -8.42 25.75
N LEU A 27 17.05 -9.53 26.44
CA LEU A 27 16.12 -10.16 27.38
C LEU A 27 15.85 -9.25 28.61
N ALA A 28 16.85 -8.44 29.01
CA ALA A 28 16.74 -7.49 30.13
C ALA A 28 15.82 -6.31 29.84
N ASP A 29 15.79 -5.88 28.57
CA ASP A 29 15.01 -4.75 28.09
C ASP A 29 13.61 -5.15 27.57
N ARG A 30 13.17 -6.35 27.94
CA ARG A 30 11.74 -6.59 28.19
C ARG A 30 11.28 -5.59 29.24
N GLU A 31 10.91 -4.38 28.84
CA GLU A 31 10.63 -3.32 29.80
C GLU A 31 9.58 -3.77 30.80
N ALA A 32 10.00 -3.76 32.06
CA ALA A 32 9.20 -3.74 33.26
C ALA A 32 7.87 -4.52 33.12
N GLU A 33 8.00 -5.84 33.08
CA GLU A 33 6.92 -6.81 33.29
C GLU A 33 6.22 -6.67 34.66
N THR A 34 6.37 -5.56 35.40
CA THR A 34 5.39 -5.18 36.44
C THR A 34 4.00 -5.01 35.82
N VAL A 35 3.92 -4.57 34.56
CA VAL A 35 2.67 -4.47 33.79
C VAL A 35 2.22 -5.85 33.28
N LEU A 36 3.14 -6.73 32.89
CA LEU A 36 2.83 -8.01 32.25
C LEU A 36 2.07 -8.99 33.15
N ALA A 37 2.37 -9.06 34.45
CA ALA A 37 1.69 -10.00 35.36
C ALA A 37 0.25 -9.59 35.70
N ASP A 38 0.01 -8.28 35.88
CA ASP A 38 -1.32 -7.73 36.14
C ASP A 38 -2.16 -7.68 34.85
N GLU A 39 -1.54 -7.46 33.70
CA GLU A 39 -2.18 -7.59 32.39
C GLU A 39 -2.41 -9.05 32.00
N LEU A 40 -1.50 -10.00 32.28
CA LEU A 40 -1.70 -11.45 32.06
C LEU A 40 -2.94 -11.98 32.80
N LYS A 41 -3.18 -11.48 34.02
CA LYS A 41 -4.39 -11.80 34.80
C LYS A 41 -5.66 -11.10 34.31
N ARG A 42 -5.54 -9.93 33.65
CA ARG A 42 -6.69 -9.16 33.13
C ARG A 42 -7.04 -9.44 31.67
N ALA A 43 -6.06 -9.81 30.85
CA ALA A 43 -6.13 -9.90 29.39
C ALA A 43 -6.43 -11.31 28.87
N LEU A 44 -6.23 -12.36 29.67
CA LEU A 44 -6.77 -13.67 29.35
C LEU A 44 -8.15 -13.79 30.00
N PRO A 45 -9.25 -13.91 29.24
CA PRO A 45 -10.56 -14.18 29.83
C PRO A 45 -10.49 -15.49 30.62
N PRO A 46 -11.28 -15.64 31.70
CA PRO A 46 -11.24 -16.82 32.57
C PRO A 46 -11.67 -18.14 31.90
N GLN A 47 -11.92 -18.15 30.58
CA GLN A 47 -12.53 -19.27 29.85
C GLN A 47 -11.91 -19.55 28.46
N ILE A 48 -10.61 -19.29 28.23
CA ILE A 48 -9.94 -19.84 27.05
C ILE A 48 -9.61 -21.31 27.31
N THR A 49 -10.08 -22.19 26.42
CA THR A 49 -9.86 -23.64 26.47
C THR A 49 -8.46 -24.01 25.95
N ALA A 50 -8.00 -25.22 26.28
CA ALA A 50 -6.73 -25.74 25.76
C ALA A 50 -6.73 -25.90 24.23
N GLU A 51 -7.90 -26.19 23.65
CA GLU A 51 -8.10 -26.32 22.20
C GLU A 51 -7.98 -24.96 21.49
N GLU A 52 -8.57 -23.90 22.05
CA GLU A 52 -8.43 -22.53 21.52
C GLU A 52 -6.98 -22.03 21.62
N LEU A 53 -6.27 -22.36 22.70
CA LEU A 53 -4.83 -22.05 22.81
C LEU A 53 -4.02 -22.73 21.72
N ALA A 54 -4.28 -24.01 21.46
CA ALA A 54 -3.61 -24.75 20.40
C ALA A 54 -3.91 -24.15 19.02
N ALA A 55 -5.18 -23.85 18.72
CA ALA A 55 -5.58 -23.24 17.46
C ALA A 55 -4.93 -21.87 17.22
N LEU A 56 -4.76 -21.06 18.27
CA LEU A 56 -4.05 -19.78 18.16
C LEU A 56 -2.54 -19.95 17.97
N ALA A 57 -1.94 -20.99 18.55
CA ALA A 57 -0.54 -21.32 18.31
C ALA A 57 -0.30 -21.81 16.88
N ASP A 58 -1.24 -22.57 16.31
CA ASP A 58 -1.18 -23.08 14.94
C ASP A 58 -1.22 -21.97 13.88
N ARG A 59 -1.77 -20.80 14.23
CA ARG A 59 -1.72 -19.58 13.40
C ARG A 59 -0.34 -18.92 13.37
N VAL A 60 0.66 -19.44 14.08
CA VAL A 60 2.04 -18.95 14.00
C VAL A 60 2.79 -19.81 12.99
N SER A 61 3.16 -19.21 11.86
CA SER A 61 3.83 -19.94 10.78
C SER A 61 5.17 -20.55 11.23
N PRO A 62 5.70 -21.56 10.50
CA PRO A 62 7.02 -22.11 10.77
C PRO A 62 8.14 -21.06 10.73
N LYS A 63 8.03 -20.04 9.85
CA LYS A 63 8.99 -18.93 9.77
C LYS A 63 8.91 -18.04 11.01
N ALA A 64 7.70 -17.69 11.42
CA ALA A 64 7.47 -16.91 12.64
C ALA A 64 7.97 -17.64 13.89
N TYR A 65 7.68 -18.94 13.98
CA TYR A 65 8.19 -19.81 15.03
C TYR A 65 9.73 -19.76 15.10
N ALA A 66 10.40 -19.95 13.96
CA ALA A 66 11.86 -19.91 13.88
C ALA A 66 12.43 -18.52 14.25
N LEU A 67 11.77 -17.44 13.84
CA LEU A 67 12.13 -16.07 14.20
C LEU A 67 12.05 -15.85 15.72
N ILE A 68 10.94 -16.26 16.35
CA ILE A 68 10.76 -16.13 17.80
C ILE A 68 11.84 -16.93 18.53
N VAL A 69 12.00 -18.21 18.20
CA VAL A 69 13.03 -19.08 18.82
C VAL A 69 14.43 -18.47 18.67
N ARG A 70 14.77 -17.94 17.49
CA ARG A 70 16.07 -17.30 17.25
C ARG A 70 16.30 -16.10 18.15
N HIS A 71 15.31 -15.21 18.31
CA HIS A 71 15.46 -14.02 19.15
C HIS A 71 15.39 -14.32 20.65
N GLU A 72 14.74 -15.41 21.06
CA GLU A 72 14.65 -15.81 22.48
C GLU A 72 15.85 -16.66 22.94
N THR A 73 16.59 -17.28 22.03
CA THR A 73 17.68 -18.21 22.38
C THR A 73 19.05 -17.85 21.80
N GLY A 74 19.08 -16.96 20.80
CA GLY A 74 20.26 -16.77 19.93
C GLY A 74 20.44 -17.86 18.86
N GLY A 75 19.53 -18.85 18.81
CA GLY A 75 19.65 -20.05 18.00
C GLY A 75 20.32 -21.21 18.76
N ARG A 76 20.15 -22.44 18.27
CA ARG A 76 20.57 -23.67 18.94
C ARG A 76 22.06 -23.70 19.29
N ASP A 77 22.92 -23.37 18.33
CA ASP A 77 24.37 -23.30 18.56
C ASP A 77 24.74 -22.31 19.67
N TYR A 78 24.09 -21.14 19.69
CA TYR A 78 24.35 -20.14 20.72
C TYR A 78 23.89 -20.64 22.10
N TYR A 79 22.69 -21.21 22.18
CA TYR A 79 22.11 -21.75 23.40
C TYR A 79 22.97 -22.88 24.00
N GLU A 80 23.45 -23.79 23.17
CA GLU A 80 24.24 -24.95 23.62
C GLU A 80 25.71 -24.60 23.91
N ARG A 81 26.31 -23.65 23.16
CA ARG A 81 27.75 -23.35 23.30
C ARG A 81 28.04 -22.17 24.21
N VAL A 82 27.21 -21.12 24.14
CA VAL A 82 27.39 -19.87 24.90
C VAL A 82 26.61 -19.92 26.21
N TYR A 83 25.30 -20.16 26.16
CA TYR A 83 24.51 -20.33 27.39
C TYR A 83 24.74 -21.69 28.06
N LYS A 84 25.23 -22.68 27.32
CA LYS A 84 25.48 -24.04 27.82
C LYS A 84 24.25 -24.64 28.47
N ALA A 85 23.07 -24.32 27.95
CA ALA A 85 21.79 -24.75 28.48
C ALA A 85 21.59 -24.39 29.97
N ARG A 86 22.14 -23.27 30.45
CA ARG A 86 22.03 -22.86 31.86
C ARG A 86 20.86 -21.88 32.06
N PRO A 87 20.25 -21.87 33.26
CA PRO A 87 19.41 -20.74 33.68
C PRO A 87 20.19 -19.43 33.57
N VAL A 88 19.51 -18.35 33.19
CA VAL A 88 20.11 -17.02 33.08
C VAL A 88 19.26 -16.00 33.85
N TRP A 89 19.91 -14.97 34.37
CA TRP A 89 19.20 -13.78 34.85
C TRP A 89 19.52 -12.62 33.90
N PRO A 90 18.54 -12.14 33.12
CA PRO A 90 18.79 -11.06 32.19
C PRO A 90 18.94 -9.69 32.88
N ALA A 91 18.75 -9.59 34.20
CA ALA A 91 18.67 -8.33 34.95
C ALA A 91 17.32 -7.59 34.75
N GLY A 92 17.28 -6.29 35.00
CA GLY A 92 16.02 -5.53 34.93
C GLY A 92 15.04 -5.93 36.05
N SER A 93 13.76 -6.07 35.72
CA SER A 93 12.70 -6.51 36.66
C SER A 93 12.39 -8.01 36.57
N SER A 94 13.09 -8.74 35.70
CA SER A 94 12.89 -10.15 35.37
C SER A 94 13.35 -11.09 36.49
N GLY A 95 12.80 -12.31 36.50
CA GLY A 95 13.26 -13.43 37.31
C GLY A 95 14.30 -14.30 36.59
N LEU A 96 14.57 -15.50 37.12
CA LEU A 96 15.41 -16.45 36.40
C LEU A 96 14.68 -16.97 35.16
N THR A 97 15.32 -16.86 34.00
CA THR A 97 14.80 -17.34 32.72
C THR A 97 15.48 -18.65 32.34
N ILE A 98 14.68 -19.61 31.90
CA ILE A 98 15.12 -20.92 31.42
C ILE A 98 14.56 -21.21 30.02
N GLY A 99 15.22 -22.09 29.28
CA GLY A 99 14.74 -22.52 27.96
C GLY A 99 14.51 -21.34 27.02
N PHE A 100 13.37 -21.36 26.33
CA PHE A 100 13.02 -20.34 25.33
C PHE A 100 12.23 -19.22 25.98
N GLY A 101 12.93 -18.35 26.70
CA GLY A 101 12.33 -17.16 27.32
C GLY A 101 11.33 -17.44 28.45
N TYR A 102 11.34 -18.63 29.05
CA TYR A 102 10.44 -19.02 30.15
C TYR A 102 10.94 -18.41 31.47
N ASP A 103 10.36 -17.28 31.87
CA ASP A 103 10.72 -16.58 33.11
C ASP A 103 9.98 -17.18 34.31
N LEU A 104 10.74 -17.71 35.28
CA LEU A 104 10.24 -18.31 36.52
C LEU A 104 9.59 -17.28 37.44
N GLY A 105 10.07 -16.04 37.42
CA GLY A 105 9.51 -14.93 38.19
C GLY A 105 8.06 -14.61 37.85
N TYR A 106 7.60 -15.01 36.66
CA TYR A 106 6.25 -14.74 36.14
C TYR A 106 5.33 -15.95 36.08
N GLN A 107 5.77 -17.09 36.61
CA GLN A 107 4.90 -18.26 36.70
C GLN A 107 3.91 -18.13 37.85
N PRO A 108 2.64 -18.54 37.65
CA PRO A 108 1.57 -18.28 38.61
C PRO A 108 1.72 -19.09 39.91
N SER A 109 2.34 -20.27 39.84
CA SER A 109 2.60 -21.11 41.01
C SER A 109 3.71 -22.12 40.73
N ARG A 110 4.32 -22.64 41.81
CA ARG A 110 5.27 -23.75 41.74
C ARG A 110 4.65 -25.01 41.11
N GLN A 111 3.36 -25.25 41.36
CA GLN A 111 2.64 -26.38 40.80
C GLN A 111 2.45 -26.25 39.28
N ALA A 112 2.13 -25.06 38.77
CA ALA A 112 2.04 -24.82 37.33
C ALA A 112 3.39 -25.05 36.65
N PHE A 113 4.46 -24.48 37.20
CA PHE A 113 5.82 -24.72 36.73
C PHE A 113 6.19 -26.22 36.75
N ALA A 114 5.91 -26.92 37.84
CA ALA A 114 6.19 -28.35 37.93
C ALA A 114 5.39 -29.15 36.90
N SER A 115 4.13 -28.78 36.65
CA SER A 115 3.30 -29.42 35.61
C SER A 115 3.90 -29.24 34.21
N ASP A 116 4.44 -28.06 33.90
CA ASP A 116 5.02 -27.77 32.59
C ASP A 116 6.31 -28.57 32.34
N TRP A 117 7.11 -28.78 33.39
CA TRP A 117 8.47 -29.34 33.27
C TRP A 117 8.64 -30.78 33.78
N SER A 118 7.62 -31.35 34.44
CA SER A 118 7.67 -32.73 34.97
C SER A 118 7.91 -33.74 33.86
N GLY A 119 8.80 -34.71 34.12
CA GLY A 119 9.20 -35.73 33.15
C GLY A 119 10.13 -35.24 32.06
N LEU A 120 10.39 -33.93 31.95
CA LEU A 120 11.33 -33.34 30.98
C LEU A 120 12.70 -33.01 31.61
N LEU A 121 12.73 -32.83 32.93
CA LEU A 121 13.95 -32.62 33.72
C LEU A 121 13.98 -33.56 34.93
N PRO A 122 15.18 -33.84 35.49
CA PRO A 122 15.28 -34.59 36.74
C PRO A 122 14.53 -33.88 37.88
N SER A 123 13.75 -34.63 38.67
CA SER A 123 12.95 -34.07 39.77
C SER A 123 13.75 -33.18 40.73
N PRO A 124 14.99 -33.52 41.14
CA PRO A 124 15.79 -32.64 41.99
C PRO A 124 16.09 -31.28 41.35
N HIS A 125 16.24 -31.21 40.03
CA HIS A 125 16.46 -29.95 39.33
C HIS A 125 15.17 -29.11 39.27
N ILE A 126 14.02 -29.76 39.11
CA ILE A 126 12.70 -29.09 39.15
C ILE A 126 12.49 -28.46 40.53
N ASP A 127 12.76 -29.21 41.60
CA ASP A 127 12.62 -28.70 42.98
C ASP A 127 13.49 -27.46 43.23
N MET A 128 14.74 -27.48 42.75
CA MET A 128 15.64 -26.32 42.86
C MET A 128 15.16 -25.12 42.03
N LEU A 129 14.65 -25.34 40.81
CA LEU A 129 14.13 -24.28 39.95
C LEU A 129 12.81 -23.68 40.50
N ALA A 130 12.00 -24.49 41.18
CA ALA A 130 10.75 -24.05 41.79
C ALA A 130 10.96 -22.97 42.88
N GLU A 131 12.15 -22.90 43.49
CA GLU A 131 12.51 -21.82 44.42
C GLU A 131 12.62 -20.44 43.76
N ALA A 132 12.81 -20.39 42.44
CA ALA A 132 12.84 -19.15 41.67
C ALA A 132 11.44 -18.67 41.27
N VAL A 133 10.41 -19.51 41.42
CA VAL A 133 9.05 -19.20 40.94
C VAL A 133 8.47 -18.03 41.72
N GLY A 134 8.03 -17.00 40.99
CA GLY A 134 7.48 -15.76 41.56
C GLY A 134 8.53 -14.76 42.07
N LEU A 135 9.83 -15.11 42.04
CA LEU A 135 10.91 -14.22 42.47
C LEU A 135 11.28 -13.24 41.34
N ARG A 136 11.01 -11.96 41.57
CA ARG A 136 11.23 -10.87 40.59
C ARG A 136 12.07 -9.75 41.20
N ALA A 137 12.93 -9.14 40.39
CA ALA A 137 13.75 -8.00 40.82
C ALA A 137 12.94 -6.68 40.82
N VAL A 138 11.85 -6.60 41.59
CA VAL A 138 10.93 -5.44 41.65
C VAL A 138 10.85 -4.86 43.06
N GLU A 139 10.45 -3.60 43.17
CA GLU A 139 10.18 -2.95 44.47
C GLU A 139 8.94 -3.54 45.17
N PRO A 140 8.85 -3.42 46.52
CA PRO A 140 9.90 -3.00 47.45
C PRO A 140 11.03 -4.05 47.57
N ASP A 141 12.16 -3.69 48.18
CA ASP A 141 13.30 -4.58 48.47
C ASP A 141 14.02 -5.15 47.24
N ARG A 142 14.04 -4.40 46.13
CA ARG A 142 14.65 -4.84 44.87
C ARG A 142 16.06 -5.38 45.05
N GLN A 143 16.91 -4.72 45.83
CA GLN A 143 18.30 -5.13 46.04
C GLN A 143 18.41 -6.52 46.70
N GLN A 144 17.62 -6.77 47.74
CA GLN A 144 17.60 -8.07 48.43
C GLN A 144 17.12 -9.18 47.49
N LYS A 145 16.12 -8.89 46.65
CA LYS A 145 15.62 -9.85 45.64
C LYS A 145 16.66 -10.13 44.56
N VAL A 146 17.41 -9.12 44.11
CA VAL A 146 18.54 -9.29 43.19
C VAL A 146 19.61 -10.20 43.79
N ASP A 147 19.96 -9.99 45.05
CA ASP A 147 20.97 -10.81 45.74
C ASP A 147 20.50 -12.25 45.89
N ARG A 148 19.21 -12.47 46.20
CA ARG A 148 18.57 -13.79 46.23
C ARG A 148 18.58 -14.48 44.86
N ILE A 149 18.23 -13.77 43.79
CA ILE A 149 18.26 -14.29 42.41
C ILE A 149 19.68 -14.74 42.03
N LYS A 150 20.69 -13.90 42.30
CA LYS A 150 22.10 -14.21 42.04
C LYS A 150 22.58 -15.41 42.85
N ALA A 151 22.19 -15.51 44.11
CA ALA A 151 22.53 -16.65 44.96
C ALA A 151 21.92 -17.95 44.43
N LEU A 152 20.63 -17.93 44.08
CA LEU A 152 19.95 -19.09 43.52
C LEU A 152 20.54 -19.52 42.17
N LEU A 153 20.86 -18.57 41.30
CA LEU A 153 21.53 -18.84 40.03
C LEU A 153 22.87 -19.55 40.24
N ARG A 154 23.69 -19.11 41.20
CA ARG A 154 24.95 -19.79 41.54
C ARG A 154 24.70 -21.22 42.00
N SER A 155 23.76 -21.44 42.93
CA SER A 155 23.40 -22.77 43.42
C SER A 155 22.95 -23.71 42.29
N LEU A 156 22.15 -23.22 41.34
CA LEU A 156 21.70 -23.99 40.18
C LEU A 156 22.88 -24.37 39.26
N VAL A 157 23.80 -23.44 39.04
CA VAL A 157 24.99 -23.68 38.22
C VAL A 157 25.93 -24.70 38.88
N ASP A 158 26.16 -24.56 40.19
CA ASP A 158 27.03 -25.44 40.97
C ASP A 158 26.47 -26.86 41.08
N ALA A 159 25.14 -26.99 41.21
CA ALA A 159 24.44 -28.28 41.15
C ALA A 159 24.39 -28.90 39.74
N GLY A 160 24.94 -28.23 38.72
CA GLY A 160 25.00 -28.76 37.37
C GLY A 160 23.65 -28.73 36.64
N VAL A 161 22.69 -27.90 37.07
CA VAL A 161 21.37 -27.80 36.42
C VAL A 161 21.56 -27.37 34.96
N ARG A 162 20.92 -28.12 34.06
CA ARG A 162 20.87 -27.86 32.62
C ARG A 162 19.43 -27.94 32.16
N ILE A 163 19.11 -27.11 31.18
CA ILE A 163 17.80 -26.98 30.54
C ILE A 163 18.01 -27.30 29.06
N PRO A 164 18.06 -28.59 28.66
CA PRO A 164 18.44 -28.96 27.30
C PRO A 164 17.46 -28.40 26.25
N TRP A 165 17.89 -28.37 24.99
CA TRP A 165 17.12 -27.79 23.89
C TRP A 165 15.76 -28.46 23.72
N GLU A 166 15.71 -29.80 23.67
CA GLU A 166 14.50 -30.56 23.39
C GLU A 166 13.41 -30.41 24.48
N PRO A 167 13.72 -30.51 25.79
CA PRO A 167 12.81 -30.10 26.86
C PRO A 167 12.31 -28.66 26.71
N SER A 168 13.21 -27.73 26.39
CA SER A 168 12.87 -26.30 26.23
C SER A 168 11.90 -26.08 25.08
N GLU A 169 12.14 -26.72 23.94
CA GLU A 169 11.29 -26.64 22.76
C GLU A 169 9.90 -27.26 23.03
N THR A 170 9.87 -28.39 23.76
CA THR A 170 8.64 -29.06 24.18
C THR A 170 7.76 -28.13 25.02
N VAL A 171 8.33 -27.50 26.05
CA VAL A 171 7.60 -26.55 26.90
C VAL A 171 7.20 -25.30 26.12
N PHE A 172 8.08 -24.82 25.24
CA PHE A 172 7.79 -23.63 24.43
C PHE A 172 6.57 -23.85 23.53
N ARG A 173 6.51 -24.98 22.82
CA ARG A 173 5.40 -25.33 21.94
C ARG A 173 4.10 -25.58 22.71
N LYS A 174 4.16 -26.30 23.83
CA LYS A 174 2.96 -26.71 24.58
C LYS A 174 2.36 -25.62 25.46
N VAL A 175 3.20 -24.72 25.97
CA VAL A 175 2.80 -23.78 27.03
C VAL A 175 3.03 -22.34 26.62
N THR A 176 4.25 -22.02 26.18
CA THR A 176 4.68 -20.62 26.07
C THR A 176 4.11 -19.93 24.84
N LEU A 177 4.28 -20.53 23.67
CA LEU A 177 3.79 -19.97 22.41
C LEU A 177 2.26 -19.83 22.37
N PRO A 178 1.46 -20.84 22.77
CA PRO A 178 0.00 -20.70 22.83
C PRO A 178 -0.45 -19.53 23.71
N ARG A 179 0.19 -19.35 24.87
CA ARG A 179 -0.13 -18.25 25.78
C ARG A 179 0.14 -16.87 25.15
N TYR A 180 1.27 -16.70 24.46
CA TYR A 180 1.61 -15.44 23.82
C TYR A 180 0.80 -15.17 22.54
N ALA A 181 0.41 -16.21 21.80
CA ALA A 181 -0.55 -16.10 20.70
C ALA A 181 -1.91 -15.59 21.20
N ALA A 182 -2.41 -16.13 22.31
CA ALA A 182 -3.65 -15.68 22.92
C ALA A 182 -3.59 -14.23 23.43
N LEU A 183 -2.50 -13.85 24.10
CA LEU A 183 -2.29 -12.45 24.53
C LEU A 183 -2.28 -11.49 23.34
N THR A 184 -1.61 -11.87 22.25
CA THR A 184 -1.54 -11.05 21.03
C THR A 184 -2.92 -10.89 20.40
N SER A 185 -3.63 -12.00 20.24
CA SER A 185 -4.99 -12.03 19.69
C SER A 185 -5.95 -11.14 20.48
N HIS A 186 -5.92 -11.25 21.81
CA HIS A 186 -6.78 -10.46 22.69
C HIS A 186 -6.43 -8.97 22.68
N ALA A 187 -5.15 -8.62 22.73
CA ALA A 187 -4.71 -7.23 22.79
C ALA A 187 -4.92 -6.47 21.47
N LEU A 188 -4.99 -7.22 20.35
CA LEU A 188 -5.17 -6.73 19.00
C LEU A 188 -6.42 -7.34 18.34
N PRO A 189 -7.62 -6.84 18.69
CA PRO A 189 -8.85 -7.18 17.96
C PRO A 189 -8.69 -6.86 16.47
N GLY A 190 -9.07 -7.79 15.59
CA GLY A 190 -8.80 -7.69 14.15
C GLY A 190 -7.63 -8.54 13.67
N SER A 191 -6.85 -9.11 14.59
CA SER A 191 -5.73 -9.98 14.26
C SER A 191 -6.14 -11.31 13.62
N GLU A 192 -7.40 -11.74 13.74
CA GLU A 192 -7.98 -12.90 13.04
C GLU A 192 -7.91 -12.80 11.51
N ARG A 193 -7.80 -11.59 10.98
CA ARG A 193 -7.68 -11.32 9.53
C ARG A 193 -6.25 -11.47 9.01
N LEU A 194 -5.26 -11.56 9.90
CA LEU A 194 -3.86 -11.64 9.52
C LEU A 194 -3.48 -13.05 9.07
N SER A 195 -2.62 -13.12 8.05
CA SER A 195 -1.90 -14.36 7.73
C SER A 195 -1.04 -14.83 8.89
N GLU A 196 -0.63 -16.09 8.85
CA GLU A 196 0.16 -16.71 9.90
C GLU A 196 1.53 -16.03 10.12
N ASP A 197 2.14 -15.51 9.05
CA ASP A 197 3.39 -14.74 9.09
C ASP A 197 3.18 -13.37 9.76
N CYS A 198 2.12 -12.64 9.36
CA CYS A 198 1.76 -11.34 9.96
C CYS A 198 1.41 -11.48 11.44
N PHE A 199 0.57 -12.47 11.78
CA PHE A 199 0.19 -12.76 13.15
C PHE A 199 1.41 -13.15 13.98
N GLY A 200 2.24 -14.06 13.46
CA GLY A 200 3.46 -14.51 14.12
C GLY A 200 4.49 -13.40 14.37
N ALA A 201 4.64 -12.43 13.47
CA ALA A 201 5.47 -11.25 13.69
C ALA A 201 4.96 -10.40 14.87
N LEU A 202 3.65 -10.22 15.01
CA LEU A 202 3.05 -9.53 16.16
C LEU A 202 3.16 -10.37 17.45
N VAL A 203 3.11 -11.69 17.37
CA VAL A 203 3.40 -12.56 18.52
C VAL A 203 4.83 -12.36 19.00
N SER A 204 5.81 -12.31 18.10
CA SER A 204 7.21 -12.00 18.45
C SER A 204 7.36 -10.62 19.11
N LEU A 205 6.65 -9.61 18.61
CA LEU A 205 6.63 -8.27 19.18
C LEU A 205 6.04 -8.28 20.60
N THR A 206 4.88 -8.91 20.80
CA THR A 206 4.26 -9.10 22.12
C THR A 206 5.19 -9.85 23.08
N PHE A 207 5.96 -10.82 22.59
CA PHE A 207 6.94 -11.58 23.37
C PHE A 207 8.08 -10.70 23.92
N ASN A 208 8.42 -9.61 23.23
CA ASN A 208 9.45 -8.66 23.63
C ASN A 208 8.90 -7.48 24.45
N ARG A 209 7.75 -6.96 24.04
CA ARG A 209 7.22 -5.66 24.49
C ARG A 209 5.98 -5.75 25.38
N GLY A 210 5.41 -6.95 25.51
CA GLY A 210 4.16 -7.22 26.19
C GLY A 210 2.90 -6.85 25.39
N PRO A 211 1.70 -7.18 25.89
CA PRO A 211 0.42 -6.94 25.22
C PRO A 211 -0.12 -5.51 25.41
N SER A 212 0.71 -4.55 25.86
CA SER A 212 0.27 -3.21 26.27
C SER A 212 0.03 -2.25 25.10
N TYR A 213 -0.72 -2.69 24.08
CA TYR A 213 -1.06 -1.92 22.89
C TYR A 213 -2.05 -0.76 23.15
N GLY A 214 -2.61 -0.66 24.36
CA GLY A 214 -3.47 0.46 24.79
C GLY A 214 -2.82 1.38 25.83
N ARG A 215 -1.54 1.18 26.18
CA ARG A 215 -0.91 1.90 27.29
C ARG A 215 -0.72 3.38 26.96
N GLU A 216 -1.35 4.25 27.72
CA GLU A 216 -1.18 5.70 27.62
C GLU A 216 0.29 6.12 27.86
N GLN A 217 0.66 7.27 27.31
CA GLN A 217 1.99 7.83 27.53
C GLN A 217 2.22 8.04 29.03
N THR A 218 3.32 7.50 29.55
CA THR A 218 3.69 7.71 30.95
C THR A 218 4.15 9.16 31.13
N PRO A 219 3.60 9.93 32.10
CA PRO A 219 4.06 11.29 32.35
C PRO A 219 5.57 11.34 32.61
N GLY A 220 6.29 12.18 31.86
CA GLY A 220 7.75 12.29 31.92
C GLY A 220 8.53 11.32 31.02
N ASP A 221 7.87 10.40 30.30
CA ASP A 221 8.49 9.62 29.23
C ASP A 221 8.60 10.46 27.95
N ALA A 222 9.77 11.10 27.78
CA ALA A 222 10.08 11.93 26.62
C ALA A 222 10.12 11.15 25.30
N LEU A 223 10.31 9.83 25.34
CA LEU A 223 10.34 8.99 24.15
C LEU A 223 8.96 8.44 23.78
N ASP A 224 7.96 8.48 24.66
CA ASP A 224 6.66 7.83 24.45
C ASP A 224 6.84 6.42 23.86
N ARG A 225 7.40 5.53 24.67
CA ARG A 225 7.95 4.23 24.22
C ARG A 225 6.88 3.26 23.69
N TYR A 226 5.60 3.52 23.95
CA TYR A 226 4.45 2.73 23.48
C TYR A 226 3.69 3.37 22.31
N ARG A 227 4.19 4.47 21.75
CA ARG A 227 3.56 5.19 20.64
C ARG A 227 3.23 4.29 19.46
N GLU A 228 4.22 3.54 18.97
CA GLU A 228 4.06 2.67 17.82
C GLU A 228 3.18 1.46 18.14
N MET A 229 3.20 0.95 19.38
CA MET A 229 2.29 -0.13 19.81
C MET A 229 0.83 0.33 19.73
N ARG A 230 0.52 1.53 20.24
CA ARG A 230 -0.83 2.12 20.10
C ARG A 230 -1.22 2.33 18.64
N ALA A 231 -0.29 2.80 17.82
CA ALA A 231 -0.52 2.98 16.39
C ALA A 231 -0.78 1.66 15.66
N ILE A 232 -0.13 0.55 16.04
CA ILE A 232 -0.38 -0.79 15.47
C ILE A 232 -1.81 -1.24 15.78
N LYS A 233 -2.27 -1.05 17.03
CA LYS A 233 -3.66 -1.37 17.40
C LYS A 233 -4.68 -0.54 16.62
N LEU A 234 -4.41 0.75 16.45
CA LEU A 234 -5.25 1.63 15.64
C LEU A 234 -5.27 1.17 14.17
N ALA A 235 -4.09 0.89 13.59
CA ALA A 235 -3.96 0.44 12.21
C ALA A 235 -4.73 -0.87 11.95
N LEU A 236 -4.67 -1.84 12.87
CA LEU A 236 -5.48 -3.05 12.77
C LEU A 236 -6.99 -2.77 12.87
N GLY A 237 -7.40 -1.85 13.75
CA GLY A 237 -8.80 -1.45 13.90
C GLY A 237 -9.35 -0.72 12.66
N GLU A 238 -8.52 0.06 11.99
CA GLU A 238 -8.84 0.81 10.77
C GLU A 238 -8.67 -0.03 9.48
N GLY A 239 -8.10 -1.24 9.58
CA GLY A 239 -7.78 -2.09 8.44
C GLY A 239 -6.52 -1.67 7.67
N ASP A 240 -5.73 -0.73 8.19
CA ASP A 240 -4.44 -0.26 7.63
C ASP A 240 -3.29 -1.22 7.99
N ILE A 241 -3.45 -2.49 7.62
CA ILE A 241 -2.52 -3.57 7.98
C ILE A 241 -1.12 -3.32 7.37
N ASP A 242 -1.06 -2.69 6.19
CA ASP A 242 0.18 -2.37 5.46
C ASP A 242 1.09 -1.36 6.17
N ARG A 243 0.54 -0.56 7.10
CA ARG A 243 1.32 0.42 7.87
C ARG A 243 2.13 -0.21 9.00
N ILE A 244 1.75 -1.41 9.43
CA ILE A 244 2.31 -2.09 10.61
C ILE A 244 3.83 -2.35 10.49
N PRO A 245 4.40 -2.82 9.36
CA PRO A 245 5.85 -2.98 9.22
C PRO A 245 6.64 -1.68 9.45
N GLY A 246 6.11 -0.55 8.96
CA GLY A 246 6.70 0.78 9.19
C GLY A 246 6.70 1.14 10.67
N LEU A 247 5.57 0.93 11.35
CA LEU A 247 5.46 1.16 12.79
C LEU A 247 6.40 0.27 13.61
N ILE A 248 6.59 -0.99 13.21
CA ILE A 248 7.56 -1.90 13.85
C ILE A 248 8.99 -1.35 13.67
N ARG A 249 9.35 -0.86 12.48
CA ARG A 249 10.68 -0.26 12.23
C ARG A 249 10.89 1.05 12.98
N ASP A 250 9.86 1.88 13.11
CA ASP A 250 9.95 3.17 13.80
C ASP A 250 10.28 3.01 15.29
N MET A 251 9.95 1.86 15.90
CA MET A 251 10.35 1.54 17.28
C MET A 251 11.86 1.50 17.50
N LYS A 252 12.70 1.35 16.45
CA LYS A 252 14.17 1.32 16.57
C LYS A 252 14.73 2.54 17.32
N ARG A 253 14.04 3.69 17.22
CA ARG A 253 14.37 4.92 17.92
C ARG A 253 14.47 4.77 19.45
N ILE A 254 13.73 3.81 20.03
CA ILE A 254 13.64 3.59 21.48
C ILE A 254 15.00 3.19 22.07
N TRP A 255 15.83 2.52 21.27
CA TRP A 255 17.10 1.95 21.68
C TRP A 255 18.31 2.68 21.14
N LYS A 256 18.11 3.78 20.41
CA LYS A 256 19.20 4.55 19.81
C LYS A 256 20.17 5.03 20.91
N GLY A 257 21.45 4.72 20.75
CA GLY A 257 22.50 5.04 21.71
C GLY A 257 22.59 4.10 22.92
N THR A 258 21.81 3.02 22.97
CA THR A 258 21.87 2.01 24.05
C THR A 258 22.75 0.82 23.66
N ALA A 259 23.21 0.05 24.65
CA ALA A 259 24.04 -1.15 24.40
C ALA A 259 23.32 -2.26 23.59
N ILE A 260 22.00 -2.17 23.43
CA ILE A 260 21.16 -3.16 22.74
C ILE A 260 20.60 -2.66 21.41
N GLU A 261 21.00 -1.46 20.97
CA GLU A 261 20.52 -0.86 19.71
C GLU A 261 20.62 -1.82 18.53
N ALA A 262 21.76 -2.49 18.37
CA ALA A 262 22.01 -3.40 17.26
C ALA A 262 21.07 -4.61 17.28
N GLU A 263 20.86 -5.22 18.46
CA GLU A 263 19.99 -6.39 18.59
C GLU A 263 18.52 -6.03 18.38
N MET A 264 18.06 -4.94 19.01
CA MET A 264 16.68 -4.47 18.86
C MET A 264 16.40 -3.98 17.45
N SER A 265 17.36 -3.32 16.81
CA SER A 265 17.24 -2.91 15.40
C SER A 265 17.10 -4.11 14.47
N ARG A 266 17.89 -5.16 14.71
CA ARG A 266 17.80 -6.42 13.96
C ARG A 266 16.47 -7.12 14.20
N ARG A 267 16.00 -7.21 15.45
CA ARG A 267 14.72 -7.84 15.80
C ARG A 267 13.54 -7.12 15.15
N ARG A 268 13.46 -5.80 15.27
CA ARG A 268 12.40 -5.00 14.63
C ARG A 268 12.44 -5.11 13.10
N GLU A 269 13.63 -5.17 12.50
CA GLU A 269 13.74 -5.38 11.05
C GLU A 269 13.25 -6.76 10.62
N ASN A 270 13.65 -7.81 11.33
CA ASN A 270 13.23 -9.18 11.02
C ASN A 270 11.71 -9.35 11.17
N GLU A 271 11.13 -8.80 12.24
CA GLU A 271 9.67 -8.82 12.47
C GLU A 271 8.92 -8.05 11.37
N ALA A 272 9.39 -6.86 10.99
CA ALA A 272 8.79 -6.07 9.92
C ALA A 272 8.85 -6.80 8.57
N ARG A 273 9.99 -7.43 8.25
CA ARG A 273 10.14 -8.22 7.01
C ARG A 273 9.25 -9.45 6.99
N LEU A 274 9.18 -10.19 8.09
CA LEU A 274 8.28 -11.33 8.20
C LEU A 274 6.81 -10.90 8.02
N PHE A 275 6.45 -9.76 8.60
CA PHE A 275 5.12 -9.19 8.41
C PHE A 275 4.87 -8.82 6.93
N GLU A 276 5.83 -8.18 6.26
CA GLU A 276 5.75 -7.86 4.82
C GLU A 276 5.62 -9.11 3.94
N GLU A 277 6.36 -10.18 4.25
CA GLU A 277 6.21 -11.48 3.59
C GLU A 277 4.79 -12.04 3.77
N GLY A 278 4.22 -11.88 4.96
CA GLY A 278 2.86 -12.31 5.28
C GLY A 278 1.76 -11.50 4.59
N LEU A 279 2.03 -10.26 4.14
CA LEU A 279 1.08 -9.45 3.38
C LEU A 279 0.85 -10.01 1.97
N VAL A 280 1.86 -10.64 1.36
CA VAL A 280 1.78 -11.12 -0.02
C VAL A 280 0.72 -12.23 -0.18
N PRO A 281 0.67 -13.29 0.66
CA PRO A 281 -0.40 -14.27 0.62
C PRO A 281 -1.79 -13.71 0.97
N MET A 282 -1.89 -12.67 1.82
CA MET A 282 -3.18 -12.06 2.15
C MET A 282 -3.78 -11.33 0.93
N VAL A 283 -2.94 -10.60 0.20
CA VAL A 283 -3.33 -9.95 -1.04
C VAL A 283 -3.76 -11.00 -2.08
N LEU A 284 -3.03 -12.13 -2.20
CA LEU A 284 -3.39 -13.21 -3.13
C LEU A 284 -4.70 -13.91 -2.76
N ALA A 285 -4.91 -14.25 -1.49
CA ALA A 285 -6.13 -14.92 -1.01
C ALA A 285 -7.39 -14.04 -1.12
N GLU A 286 -7.26 -12.72 -0.92
CA GLU A 286 -8.36 -11.76 -1.13
C GLU A 286 -8.73 -11.65 -2.61
N LEU A 287 -7.74 -11.71 -3.51
CA LEU A 287 -7.90 -11.67 -4.97
C LEU A 287 -8.51 -12.96 -5.54
N GLU A 288 -8.35 -14.10 -4.88
CA GLU A 288 -8.83 -15.43 -5.34
C GLU A 288 -10.22 -15.84 -4.81
N SER A 289 -10.83 -15.09 -3.87
CA SER A 289 -12.10 -15.51 -3.24
C SER A 289 -13.34 -15.38 -4.15
N PRO A 290 -14.20 -16.42 -4.29
CA PRO A 290 -15.43 -16.36 -5.10
C PRO A 290 -16.46 -15.36 -4.58
N ALA A 291 -17.17 -14.72 -5.52
CA ALA A 291 -18.20 -13.70 -5.30
C ALA A 291 -19.38 -14.16 -4.40
N GLU A 292 -19.64 -15.47 -4.28
CA GLU A 292 -20.77 -16.01 -3.50
C GLU A 292 -20.64 -15.82 -1.98
N SER A 293 -19.42 -15.65 -1.44
CA SER A 293 -19.23 -15.37 -0.01
C SER A 293 -19.54 -13.92 0.39
N ARG A 294 -19.85 -13.03 -0.58
CA ARG A 294 -19.86 -11.57 -0.42
C ARG A 294 -21.26 -10.94 -0.24
N GLY A 295 -22.26 -11.73 0.18
CA GLY A 295 -23.57 -11.18 0.59
C GLY A 295 -24.40 -10.56 -0.54
N ILE A 296 -24.23 -11.05 -1.78
CA ILE A 296 -25.14 -10.79 -2.90
C ILE A 296 -26.12 -11.98 -2.97
N PRO A 297 -27.45 -11.79 -3.11
CA PRO A 297 -28.37 -12.92 -3.21
C PRO A 297 -28.03 -13.78 -4.43
N SER A 298 -27.65 -15.04 -4.20
CA SER A 298 -27.44 -16.03 -5.27
C SER A 298 -28.78 -16.33 -5.96
N ALA A 299 -28.86 -16.05 -7.26
CA ALA A 299 -29.93 -16.54 -8.12
C ALA A 299 -29.47 -17.84 -8.82
N ALA A 300 -29.31 -18.90 -8.04
CA ALA A 300 -29.20 -20.23 -8.61
C ALA A 300 -30.60 -20.76 -9.01
N THR A 301 -30.65 -21.30 -10.23
CA THR A 301 -31.55 -22.35 -10.75
C THR A 301 -32.66 -21.90 -11.73
N ARG A 302 -32.34 -21.96 -13.03
CA ARG A 302 -32.96 -22.89 -14.00
C ARG A 302 -32.36 -22.66 -15.40
N SER A 303 -31.51 -23.58 -15.81
CA SER A 303 -31.14 -23.82 -17.20
C SER A 303 -32.35 -24.30 -18.00
N ALA A 304 -32.74 -23.54 -19.03
CA ALA A 304 -33.56 -24.00 -20.15
C ALA A 304 -33.23 -23.15 -21.40
N PRO A 305 -33.30 -23.72 -22.62
CA PRO A 305 -32.70 -23.12 -23.81
C PRO A 305 -33.49 -21.90 -24.30
N LEU A 306 -32.78 -20.80 -24.54
CA LEU A 306 -33.34 -19.53 -25.01
C LEU A 306 -33.82 -19.65 -26.46
N ALA A 307 -35.12 -19.89 -26.65
CA ALA A 307 -35.81 -19.57 -27.88
C ALA A 307 -36.05 -18.06 -27.96
N ARG A 308 -35.76 -17.50 -29.14
CA ARG A 308 -35.90 -16.08 -29.51
C ARG A 308 -37.23 -15.49 -29.03
N ARG A 309 -37.15 -14.50 -28.15
CA ARG A 309 -38.23 -13.53 -27.93
C ARG A 309 -37.62 -12.14 -27.88
N ALA A 310 -38.12 -11.24 -28.73
CA ALA A 310 -37.69 -9.86 -28.80
C ALA A 310 -37.85 -9.19 -27.42
N PRO A 311 -36.83 -8.47 -26.91
CA PRO A 311 -36.95 -7.77 -25.65
C PRO A 311 -37.86 -6.55 -25.79
N ALA A 312 -38.72 -6.36 -24.79
CA ALA A 312 -39.37 -5.08 -24.52
C ALA A 312 -38.30 -4.03 -24.16
N GLU A 313 -38.54 -2.78 -24.55
CA GLU A 313 -37.54 -1.71 -24.52
C GLU A 313 -36.97 -1.42 -23.11
N PRO A 314 -35.66 -1.13 -23.00
CA PRO A 314 -35.04 -0.73 -21.76
C PRO A 314 -35.49 0.67 -21.33
N VAL A 315 -35.97 0.78 -20.09
CA VAL A 315 -36.17 2.06 -19.41
C VAL A 315 -34.77 2.62 -19.10
N TYR A 316 -34.46 3.77 -19.70
CA TYR A 316 -33.14 4.43 -19.86
C TYR A 316 -32.28 3.92 -21.02
N GLY A 317 -32.76 4.18 -22.25
CA GLY A 317 -31.92 4.17 -23.44
C GLY A 317 -30.88 5.30 -23.41
N PHE A 318 -29.73 5.05 -24.06
CA PHE A 318 -28.82 6.10 -24.53
C PHE A 318 -29.65 7.27 -25.09
N PRO A 319 -29.36 8.54 -24.76
CA PRO A 319 -29.98 9.63 -25.50
C PRO A 319 -29.74 9.37 -26.99
N SER A 320 -30.83 9.29 -27.73
CA SER A 320 -30.83 9.01 -29.17
C SER A 320 -29.85 9.95 -29.88
N THR A 321 -28.80 9.37 -30.47
CA THR A 321 -28.11 9.84 -31.69
C THR A 321 -27.43 11.22 -31.69
N GLY A 322 -27.21 11.89 -30.56
CA GLY A 322 -26.48 13.17 -30.50
C GLY A 322 -25.17 13.06 -29.74
N ILE A 323 -24.04 13.40 -30.37
CA ILE A 323 -22.77 13.66 -29.67
C ILE A 323 -22.87 15.06 -29.06
N VAL A 324 -22.76 15.16 -27.74
CA VAL A 324 -22.89 16.44 -27.02
C VAL A 324 -21.63 17.29 -27.27
N ASP A 325 -21.79 18.50 -27.80
CA ASP A 325 -20.71 19.50 -27.87
C ASP A 325 -20.80 20.45 -26.68
N ASP A 326 -20.01 20.16 -25.64
CA ASP A 326 -20.07 20.90 -24.37
C ASP A 326 -19.51 22.31 -24.46
N GLN A 327 -18.83 22.64 -25.55
CA GLN A 327 -18.23 23.95 -25.78
C GLN A 327 -19.22 24.92 -26.43
N GLU A 328 -20.36 24.44 -26.94
CA GLU A 328 -21.43 25.29 -27.48
C GLU A 328 -22.46 25.72 -26.42
N ALA A 329 -22.34 25.24 -25.16
CA ALA A 329 -23.49 25.15 -24.25
C ALA A 329 -23.43 25.98 -22.95
N LEU A 330 -22.54 26.96 -22.81
CA LEU A 330 -22.57 27.87 -21.65
C LEU A 330 -22.78 29.32 -22.09
N ASP A 331 -23.83 29.95 -21.55
CA ASP A 331 -23.99 31.40 -21.65
C ASP A 331 -22.74 32.08 -21.03
N PRO A 332 -22.04 32.98 -21.76
CA PRO A 332 -20.92 33.74 -21.21
C PRO A 332 -21.19 34.45 -19.88
N ALA A 333 -22.44 34.83 -19.59
CA ALA A 333 -22.82 35.41 -18.31
C ALA A 333 -22.90 34.35 -17.19
N GLU A 334 -23.41 33.16 -17.50
CA GLU A 334 -23.48 32.01 -16.59
C GLU A 334 -22.09 31.44 -16.30
N GLU A 335 -21.26 31.27 -17.34
CA GLU A 335 -19.86 30.85 -17.17
C GLU A 335 -19.06 31.85 -16.32
N ARG A 336 -19.25 33.17 -16.54
CA ARG A 336 -18.63 34.21 -15.69
C ARG A 336 -19.11 34.13 -14.25
N ARG A 337 -20.41 33.95 -14.00
CA ARG A 337 -20.94 33.75 -12.64
C ARG A 337 -20.37 32.52 -11.96
N LEU A 338 -20.24 31.41 -12.70
CA LEU A 338 -19.65 30.17 -12.19
C LEU A 338 -18.10 30.23 -12.09
N GLN A 339 -17.46 31.25 -12.63
CA GLN A 339 -16.02 31.49 -12.42
C GLN A 339 -15.77 32.52 -11.32
N ASP A 340 -16.74 33.41 -11.05
CA ASP A 340 -16.70 34.49 -10.06
C ASP A 340 -17.19 34.06 -8.65
N PHE A 341 -16.71 32.91 -8.17
CA PHE A 341 -17.01 32.47 -6.80
C PHE A 341 -16.16 33.25 -5.78
N SER A 342 -16.81 33.93 -4.84
CA SER A 342 -16.13 34.62 -3.73
C SER A 342 -15.41 33.61 -2.83
N VAL A 343 -14.36 34.05 -2.12
CA VAL A 343 -13.52 33.20 -1.25
C VAL A 343 -14.34 32.44 -0.18
N GLU A 344 -15.49 32.98 0.23
CA GLU A 344 -16.40 32.36 1.20
C GLU A 344 -17.31 31.28 0.58
N THR A 345 -17.69 31.41 -0.70
CA THR A 345 -18.45 30.38 -1.44
C THR A 345 -17.55 29.22 -1.91
N ARG A 346 -16.21 29.40 -1.90
CA ARG A 346 -15.23 28.40 -2.37
C ARG A 346 -15.08 27.15 -1.48
N ARG A 347 -15.77 27.05 -0.34
CA ARG A 347 -15.47 26.05 0.70
C ARG A 347 -16.45 24.90 0.92
N ALA A 348 -17.65 24.88 0.33
CA ALA A 348 -18.50 23.68 0.36
C ALA A 348 -19.72 23.86 -0.55
N ALA A 349 -19.77 23.16 -1.67
CA ALA A 349 -21.07 22.66 -2.13
C ALA A 349 -21.41 21.50 -1.19
N PRO A 350 -22.40 21.65 -0.27
CA PRO A 350 -22.69 20.62 0.71
C PRO A 350 -23.06 19.32 -0.01
N GLY A 351 -22.37 18.22 0.30
CA GLY A 351 -22.67 16.89 -0.24
C GLY A 351 -21.84 16.45 -1.45
N VAL A 352 -20.96 17.29 -2.02
CA VAL A 352 -19.96 16.81 -2.97
C VAL A 352 -19.00 15.87 -2.24
N ARG A 353 -18.81 14.67 -2.81
CA ARG A 353 -17.92 13.64 -2.24
C ARG A 353 -17.31 12.80 -3.35
N TRP A 354 -16.20 12.16 -3.02
CA TRP A 354 -15.70 11.04 -3.82
C TRP A 354 -16.51 9.77 -3.51
N ALA A 355 -16.72 8.93 -4.51
CA ALA A 355 -17.41 7.66 -4.33
C ALA A 355 -16.56 6.69 -3.48
N ASP A 356 -17.24 5.80 -2.76
CA ASP A 356 -16.56 4.63 -2.18
C ASP A 356 -15.90 3.83 -3.30
N ASP A 357 -14.72 3.26 -3.05
CA ASP A 357 -13.90 2.61 -4.06
C ASP A 357 -14.67 1.55 -4.88
N LYS A 358 -15.54 0.78 -4.23
CA LYS A 358 -16.41 -0.23 -4.87
C LYS A 358 -17.42 0.35 -5.88
N ASN A 359 -17.75 1.63 -5.76
CA ASN A 359 -18.71 2.35 -6.60
C ASN A 359 -18.01 3.36 -7.51
N ALA A 360 -16.71 3.63 -7.30
CA ALA A 360 -15.97 4.61 -8.07
C ALA A 360 -15.46 3.97 -9.36
N PRO A 361 -15.71 4.56 -10.55
CA PRO A 361 -15.34 3.94 -11.83
C PRO A 361 -13.83 3.66 -11.95
N ASP A 362 -12.99 4.49 -11.35
CA ASP A 362 -11.54 4.31 -11.43
C ASP A 362 -10.98 3.27 -10.44
N TYR A 363 -11.79 2.75 -9.52
CA TYR A 363 -11.33 1.89 -8.42
C TYR A 363 -12.09 0.56 -8.30
N ALA A 364 -13.36 0.51 -8.74
CA ALA A 364 -14.23 -0.64 -8.54
C ALA A 364 -13.64 -1.94 -9.13
N HIS A 365 -12.84 -1.83 -10.18
CA HIS A 365 -12.18 -2.94 -10.86
C HIS A 365 -10.85 -3.40 -10.22
N LEU A 366 -10.34 -2.72 -9.19
CA LEU A 366 -9.01 -2.97 -8.61
C LEU A 366 -9.00 -3.87 -7.35
N ALA A 367 -10.19 -4.29 -6.87
CA ALA A 367 -10.50 -5.08 -5.64
C ALA A 367 -11.25 -4.30 -4.54
N SER A 368 -11.76 -5.01 -3.52
CA SER A 368 -12.67 -4.46 -2.49
C SER A 368 -12.00 -3.84 -1.26
N ALA A 369 -10.71 -4.13 -1.02
CA ALA A 369 -9.95 -3.65 0.14
C ALA A 369 -8.69 -2.88 -0.32
N LEU A 370 -8.91 -1.75 -0.97
CA LEU A 370 -7.82 -0.99 -1.57
C LEU A 370 -7.07 -0.17 -0.52
N PRO A 371 -5.73 -0.21 -0.48
CA PRO A 371 -4.95 0.66 0.39
C PRO A 371 -5.26 2.13 0.07
N LYS A 372 -5.27 2.96 1.12
CA LYS A 372 -5.50 4.41 1.07
C LYS A 372 -4.49 5.10 1.97
N GLY A 373 -4.08 6.32 1.60
CA GLY A 373 -3.13 7.09 2.41
C GLY A 373 -1.69 6.56 2.39
N ILE A 374 -1.38 5.63 1.49
CA ILE A 374 -0.08 4.97 1.45
C ILE A 374 0.90 5.78 0.63
N ARG A 375 2.10 5.99 1.20
CA ARG A 375 3.23 6.60 0.53
C ARG A 375 3.99 5.59 -0.31
N PHE A 376 4.51 6.02 -1.45
CA PHE A 376 5.28 5.15 -2.34
C PHE A 376 6.24 5.95 -3.22
N SER A 377 7.33 5.29 -3.62
CA SER A 377 8.25 5.83 -4.62
C SER A 377 7.74 5.48 -6.02
N LEU A 378 7.64 6.49 -6.89
CA LEU A 378 7.33 6.32 -8.30
C LEU A 378 8.60 6.44 -9.13
N LYS A 379 8.79 5.51 -10.08
CA LYS A 379 9.83 5.54 -11.12
C LYS A 379 9.22 5.46 -12.52
N ALA A 380 10.01 5.81 -13.53
CA ALA A 380 9.61 5.63 -14.94
C ALA A 380 9.23 4.17 -15.26
N ASP A 381 9.91 3.19 -14.65
CA ASP A 381 9.61 1.76 -14.83
C ASP A 381 8.19 1.39 -14.42
N ASP A 382 7.64 2.05 -13.39
CA ASP A 382 6.26 1.82 -12.94
C ASP A 382 5.25 2.28 -14.01
N LEU A 383 5.52 3.44 -14.63
CA LEU A 383 4.69 3.98 -15.72
C LEU A 383 4.83 3.14 -17.00
N ALA A 384 6.03 2.67 -17.31
CA ALA A 384 6.29 1.79 -18.44
C ALA A 384 5.53 0.46 -18.29
N TRP A 385 5.59 -0.14 -17.10
CA TRP A 385 4.88 -1.38 -16.81
C TRP A 385 3.36 -1.19 -16.84
N LEU A 386 2.85 -0.11 -16.25
CA LEU A 386 1.43 0.21 -16.33
C LEU A 386 0.97 0.48 -17.77
N ALA A 387 1.77 1.15 -18.59
CA ALA A 387 1.46 1.35 -20.01
C ALA A 387 1.39 0.02 -20.77
N GLU A 388 2.32 -0.90 -20.50
CA GLU A 388 2.33 -2.26 -21.06
C GLU A 388 1.06 -3.04 -20.66
N LEU A 389 0.75 -3.10 -19.37
CA LEU A 389 -0.42 -3.81 -18.82
C LEU A 389 -1.75 -3.24 -19.31
N ASN A 390 -1.73 -2.01 -19.84
CA ASN A 390 -2.89 -1.34 -20.41
C ASN A 390 -2.91 -1.37 -21.94
N ALA A 391 -1.93 -1.99 -22.57
CA ALA A 391 -1.71 -1.94 -24.01
C ALA A 391 -1.74 -0.51 -24.57
N PHE A 392 -1.18 0.45 -23.83
CA PHE A 392 -1.12 1.84 -24.29
C PHE A 392 0.02 1.99 -25.33
N PRO A 393 -0.26 2.57 -26.52
CA PRO A 393 0.73 2.67 -27.60
C PRO A 393 1.70 3.83 -27.36
N VAL A 394 2.47 3.76 -26.27
CA VAL A 394 3.41 4.81 -25.83
C VAL A 394 4.52 5.09 -26.85
N GLU A 395 4.83 4.11 -27.71
CA GLU A 395 5.80 4.27 -28.79
C GLU A 395 5.39 5.27 -29.86
N GLU A 396 4.08 5.50 -30.06
CA GLU A 396 3.58 6.51 -31.02
C GLU A 396 3.99 7.93 -30.64
N ALA A 397 4.43 8.17 -29.40
CA ALA A 397 4.97 9.45 -28.97
C ALA A 397 6.36 9.76 -29.56
N GLY A 398 7.08 8.75 -30.08
CA GLY A 398 8.46 8.91 -30.54
C GLY A 398 9.33 9.52 -29.45
N SER A 399 10.10 10.57 -29.78
CA SER A 399 10.94 11.30 -28.82
C SER A 399 10.18 12.31 -27.94
N THR A 400 8.88 12.54 -28.19
CA THR A 400 8.09 13.48 -27.40
C THR A 400 7.81 12.87 -26.02
N PRO A 401 8.03 13.60 -24.92
CA PRO A 401 7.67 13.12 -23.59
C PRO A 401 6.18 12.81 -23.47
N ILE A 402 5.85 11.79 -22.68
CA ILE A 402 4.46 11.45 -22.37
C ILE A 402 4.00 12.29 -21.18
N LEU A 403 2.86 12.95 -21.31
CA LEU A 403 2.20 13.57 -20.19
C LEU A 403 1.46 12.48 -19.41
N PHE A 404 1.39 12.59 -18.09
CA PHE A 404 0.59 11.66 -17.31
C PHE A 404 -0.16 12.33 -16.18
N GLY A 405 -1.28 11.74 -15.78
CA GLY A 405 -2.07 12.12 -14.62
C GLY A 405 -2.25 10.92 -13.71
N LEU A 406 -2.04 11.12 -12.41
CA LEU A 406 -2.36 10.16 -11.36
C LEU A 406 -3.48 10.74 -10.50
N ARG A 407 -4.71 10.33 -10.82
CA ARG A 407 -5.94 10.72 -10.13
C ARG A 407 -5.87 10.27 -8.67
N GLY A 408 -6.14 11.20 -7.74
CA GLY A 408 -6.14 10.88 -6.31
C GLY A 408 -4.75 10.67 -5.71
N CYS A 409 -3.70 11.17 -6.36
CA CYS A 409 -2.32 11.10 -5.88
C CYS A 409 -1.81 12.47 -5.40
N GLY A 410 -1.07 12.51 -4.30
CA GLY A 410 -0.39 13.69 -3.77
C GLY A 410 1.12 13.58 -3.85
N ILE A 411 1.81 14.73 -3.89
CA ILE A 411 3.27 14.79 -3.83
C ILE A 411 3.69 14.87 -2.36
N VAL A 412 4.55 13.93 -1.93
CA VAL A 412 5.17 13.95 -0.59
C VAL A 412 6.52 14.63 -0.67
N ASP A 413 7.37 14.18 -1.58
CA ASP A 413 8.68 14.77 -1.85
C ASP A 413 9.03 14.56 -3.33
N ALA A 414 9.26 15.66 -4.05
CA ALA A 414 9.67 15.62 -5.43
C ALA A 414 10.41 16.91 -5.81
N PRO A 415 11.51 16.83 -6.57
CA PRO A 415 12.04 18.00 -7.25
C PRO A 415 11.04 18.44 -8.33
N ASP A 416 10.98 19.74 -8.58
CA ASP A 416 10.13 20.37 -9.59
C ASP A 416 10.75 20.32 -11.00
N VAL A 417 11.55 19.29 -11.27
CA VAL A 417 12.32 19.01 -12.49
C VAL A 417 12.34 17.50 -12.77
N LEU A 418 12.82 17.11 -13.96
CA LEU A 418 13.00 15.70 -14.33
C LEU A 418 14.00 15.01 -13.39
N THR A 419 13.56 13.92 -12.77
CA THR A 419 14.31 13.08 -11.83
C THR A 419 14.04 11.60 -12.10
N THR A 420 14.80 10.70 -11.49
CA THR A 420 14.62 9.25 -11.65
C THR A 420 13.57 8.66 -10.70
N GLU A 421 13.25 9.37 -9.61
CA GLU A 421 12.41 8.87 -8.53
C GLU A 421 11.77 10.04 -7.77
N VAL A 422 10.52 9.86 -7.35
CA VAL A 422 9.75 10.81 -6.53
C VAL A 422 8.92 10.05 -5.48
N GLU A 423 8.64 10.69 -4.35
CA GLU A 423 7.78 10.14 -3.29
C GLU A 423 6.38 10.75 -3.37
N LEU A 424 5.39 9.87 -3.51
CA LEU A 424 3.98 10.22 -3.65
C LEU A 424 3.13 9.57 -2.56
N ILE A 425 1.87 10.00 -2.44
CA ILE A 425 0.87 9.40 -1.56
C ILE A 425 -0.43 9.16 -2.33
N ASP A 426 -0.98 7.96 -2.23
CA ASP A 426 -2.33 7.68 -2.71
C ASP A 426 -3.34 8.20 -1.68
N GLN A 427 -4.28 9.06 -2.09
CA GLN A 427 -5.09 9.83 -1.14
C GLN A 427 -6.53 10.08 -1.59
N ARG A 428 -6.92 9.55 -2.76
CA ARG A 428 -8.20 9.78 -3.46
C ARG A 428 -8.50 11.27 -3.75
N PRO A 429 -9.26 11.59 -4.82
CA PRO A 429 -9.73 12.95 -5.06
C PRO A 429 -10.79 13.38 -4.03
N ASP A 430 -11.07 14.69 -3.96
CA ASP A 430 -12.17 15.24 -3.15
C ASP A 430 -13.01 16.29 -3.89
N HIS A 431 -12.70 16.56 -5.17
CA HIS A 431 -13.29 17.64 -5.99
C HIS A 431 -13.09 19.07 -5.44
N VAL A 432 -12.30 19.26 -4.38
CA VAL A 432 -12.08 20.57 -3.74
C VAL A 432 -10.64 20.99 -3.89
N ALA A 433 -9.71 20.23 -3.34
CA ALA A 433 -8.28 20.52 -3.40
C ALA A 433 -7.60 19.82 -4.58
N THR A 434 -6.44 20.32 -5.00
CA THR A 434 -5.61 19.68 -6.03
C THR A 434 -4.98 18.41 -5.46
N ARG A 435 -5.76 17.32 -5.44
CA ARG A 435 -5.38 16.01 -4.87
C ARG A 435 -4.94 14.99 -5.91
N CYS A 436 -4.52 15.46 -7.09
CA CYS A 436 -3.94 14.63 -8.13
C CYS A 436 -2.53 15.09 -8.47
N VAL A 437 -1.78 14.22 -9.15
CA VAL A 437 -0.50 14.57 -9.76
C VAL A 437 -0.69 14.66 -11.26
N ILE A 438 -0.11 15.69 -11.88
CA ILE A 438 0.11 15.75 -13.33
C ILE A 438 1.61 15.82 -13.55
N GLY A 439 2.13 15.01 -14.47
CA GLY A 439 3.54 14.84 -14.67
C GLY A 439 3.96 14.66 -16.12
N VAL A 440 5.27 14.58 -16.31
CA VAL A 440 5.93 14.35 -17.59
C VAL A 440 6.85 13.16 -17.45
N TRP A 441 6.79 12.23 -18.38
CA TRP A 441 7.64 11.05 -18.49
C TRP A 441 8.50 11.14 -19.75
N GLU A 442 9.80 11.35 -19.56
CA GLU A 442 10.81 11.33 -20.62
C GLU A 442 11.34 9.90 -20.77
N ARG A 443 10.75 9.16 -21.70
CA ARG A 443 10.97 7.71 -21.86
C ARG A 443 12.43 7.35 -22.13
N ALA A 444 13.09 8.11 -23.00
CA ALA A 444 14.46 7.83 -23.43
C ALA A 444 15.50 7.89 -22.30
N SER A 445 15.27 8.73 -21.28
CA SER A 445 16.18 8.85 -20.14
C SER A 445 15.68 8.15 -18.88
N GLY A 446 14.48 7.57 -18.89
CA GLY A 446 13.85 6.98 -17.71
C GLY A 446 13.56 8.00 -16.61
N ARG A 447 13.32 9.28 -16.95
CA ARG A 447 13.06 10.34 -15.98
C ARG A 447 11.61 10.80 -15.98
N ILE A 448 11.15 11.24 -14.81
CA ILE A 448 9.82 11.77 -14.57
C ILE A 448 9.88 13.11 -13.84
N ALA A 449 8.88 13.95 -14.05
CA ALA A 449 8.64 15.16 -13.26
C ALA A 449 7.17 15.19 -12.85
N VAL A 450 6.87 15.63 -11.63
CA VAL A 450 5.51 15.65 -11.08
C VAL A 450 5.16 17.04 -10.56
N PHE A 451 3.90 17.43 -10.75
CA PHE A 451 3.39 18.74 -10.39
C PHE A 451 2.01 18.59 -9.73
N PRO A 452 1.69 19.42 -8.72
CA PRO A 452 0.40 19.36 -8.05
C PRO A 452 -0.70 19.80 -9.01
N GLY A 453 -1.82 19.07 -9.02
CA GLY A 453 -2.92 19.32 -9.94
C GLY A 453 -4.22 18.62 -9.58
N SER A 454 -5.19 18.69 -10.48
CA SER A 454 -6.42 17.91 -10.40
C SER A 454 -6.76 17.31 -11.75
N THR A 455 -7.29 16.09 -11.74
CA THR A 455 -7.76 15.36 -12.93
C THR A 455 -9.28 15.11 -12.87
N VAL A 456 -9.98 15.82 -12.00
CA VAL A 456 -11.42 15.70 -11.75
C VAL A 456 -12.03 17.11 -11.74
N PRO A 457 -13.31 17.28 -12.09
CA PRO A 457 -13.94 18.60 -12.04
C PRO A 457 -14.04 19.08 -10.58
N ASN A 458 -14.14 20.39 -10.39
CA ASN A 458 -14.29 20.95 -9.06
C ASN A 458 -15.73 20.83 -8.56
N ALA A 459 -15.90 20.92 -7.24
CA ALA A 459 -17.18 20.75 -6.54
C ALA A 459 -18.27 21.70 -7.06
N ASN A 460 -17.90 22.92 -7.42
CA ASN A 460 -18.86 23.91 -7.94
C ASN A 460 -19.35 23.55 -9.34
N ALA A 461 -18.49 23.00 -10.21
CA ALA A 461 -18.92 22.52 -11.52
C ALA A 461 -19.86 21.32 -11.40
N MET A 462 -19.58 20.38 -10.49
CA MET A 462 -20.48 19.26 -10.20
C MET A 462 -21.85 19.75 -9.73
N ALA A 463 -21.88 20.71 -8.80
CA ALA A 463 -23.12 21.31 -8.33
C ALA A 463 -23.89 22.02 -9.46
N ALA A 464 -23.19 22.77 -10.31
CA ALA A 464 -23.81 23.45 -11.45
C ALA A 464 -24.43 22.47 -12.44
N TYR A 465 -23.76 21.36 -12.77
CA TYR A 465 -24.32 20.33 -13.65
C TYR A 465 -25.52 19.62 -13.02
N TYR A 466 -25.44 19.28 -11.72
CA TYR A 466 -26.56 18.69 -10.97
C TYR A 466 -27.80 19.60 -10.96
N GLU A 467 -27.60 20.92 -10.86
CA GLU A 467 -28.67 21.93 -10.94
C GLU A 467 -29.17 22.20 -12.38
N GLY A 468 -28.58 21.55 -13.39
CA GLY A 468 -28.92 21.72 -14.80
C GLY A 468 -28.40 23.01 -15.43
N ARG A 469 -27.38 23.64 -14.83
CA ARG A 469 -26.87 24.98 -15.15
C ARG A 469 -25.56 25.02 -15.92
N ALA A 470 -24.86 23.89 -16.05
CA ALA A 470 -23.58 23.87 -16.75
C ALA A 470 -23.23 22.51 -17.34
N ALA A 471 -22.24 22.48 -18.24
CA ALA A 471 -21.58 21.26 -18.68
C ALA A 471 -20.43 20.93 -17.70
N ALA A 472 -20.56 19.86 -16.91
CA ALA A 472 -19.47 19.35 -16.07
C ALA A 472 -19.37 17.83 -16.21
N ASN A 473 -18.13 17.34 -16.30
CA ASN A 473 -17.88 15.92 -16.49
C ASN A 473 -16.56 15.47 -15.90
N MET A 474 -16.40 14.16 -15.80
CA MET A 474 -15.12 13.53 -15.47
C MET A 474 -14.65 12.66 -16.63
N LEU A 475 -13.46 12.98 -17.16
CA LEU A 475 -12.78 12.16 -18.16
C LEU A 475 -12.40 10.80 -17.54
N PRO A 476 -12.67 9.65 -18.19
CA PRO A 476 -12.22 8.35 -17.69
C PRO A 476 -10.70 8.21 -17.62
N THR A 477 -10.20 7.24 -16.86
CA THR A 477 -8.80 6.82 -16.99
C THR A 477 -8.57 6.16 -18.36
N GLY A 478 -7.40 6.39 -18.96
CA GLY A 478 -7.13 5.97 -20.33
C GLY A 478 -5.91 6.66 -20.96
N PHE A 479 -5.77 6.50 -22.27
CA PHE A 479 -4.67 7.07 -23.05
C PHE A 479 -5.21 7.98 -24.16
N TYR A 480 -4.80 9.25 -24.12
CA TYR A 480 -5.42 10.32 -24.89
C TYR A 480 -4.37 11.07 -25.72
N ARG A 481 -4.83 11.73 -26.79
CA ARG A 481 -3.97 12.51 -27.69
C ARG A 481 -4.33 13.98 -27.63
N TYR A 482 -3.32 14.81 -27.45
CA TYR A 482 -3.42 16.25 -27.29
C TYR A 482 -2.56 16.96 -28.32
N ILE A 483 -2.94 18.19 -28.64
CA ILE A 483 -2.10 19.15 -29.37
C ILE A 483 -1.77 20.33 -28.45
N VAL A 484 -0.87 21.21 -28.87
CA VAL A 484 -0.59 22.46 -28.14
C VAL A 484 -1.34 23.61 -28.78
N GLY A 485 -1.99 24.44 -27.96
CA GLY A 485 -2.73 25.58 -28.44
C GLY A 485 -3.18 26.53 -27.34
N LYS A 486 -4.15 27.39 -27.68
CA LYS A 486 -4.77 28.34 -26.75
C LYS A 486 -5.98 27.71 -26.09
N HIS A 487 -6.05 27.77 -24.77
CA HIS A 487 -7.26 27.43 -24.02
C HIS A 487 -8.10 28.69 -23.82
N ALA A 488 -9.14 28.85 -24.63
CA ALA A 488 -10.10 29.94 -24.53
C ALA A 488 -11.32 29.54 -23.68
N THR A 489 -11.88 30.52 -22.98
CA THR A 489 -13.09 30.43 -22.17
C THR A 489 -13.99 31.64 -22.50
N ALA A 490 -15.27 31.65 -22.12
CA ALA A 490 -16.09 32.84 -22.40
C ALA A 490 -15.63 34.09 -21.62
N SER A 491 -15.00 33.88 -20.46
CA SER A 491 -14.37 34.95 -19.66
C SER A 491 -13.01 35.40 -20.19
N ASN A 492 -12.30 34.52 -20.92
CA ASN A 492 -11.04 34.81 -21.58
C ASN A 492 -11.04 34.33 -23.05
N PRO A 493 -11.72 35.04 -23.96
CA PRO A 493 -11.81 34.63 -25.36
C PRO A 493 -10.46 34.64 -26.09
N ALA A 494 -9.50 35.44 -25.61
CA ALA A 494 -8.15 35.47 -26.16
C ALA A 494 -7.38 34.17 -25.89
N GLY A 495 -7.74 33.48 -24.80
CA GLY A 495 -7.23 32.19 -24.37
C GLY A 495 -5.79 32.21 -23.87
N TRP A 496 -5.49 31.31 -22.93
CA TRP A 496 -4.12 31.11 -22.46
C TRP A 496 -3.34 30.26 -23.46
N PRO A 497 -2.25 30.77 -24.05
CA PRO A 497 -1.45 30.00 -25.01
C PRO A 497 -0.65 28.90 -24.31
N GLY A 498 -0.10 27.94 -25.07
CA GLY A 498 0.78 26.90 -24.52
C GLY A 498 0.08 25.87 -23.62
N CYS A 499 -1.25 25.75 -23.72
CA CYS A 499 -2.02 24.68 -23.08
C CYS A 499 -2.04 23.43 -23.96
N PHE A 500 -2.36 22.28 -23.37
CA PHE A 500 -2.54 21.04 -24.13
C PHE A 500 -4.02 20.83 -24.37
N LEU A 501 -4.44 20.77 -25.62
CA LEU A 501 -5.84 20.70 -26.00
C LEU A 501 -6.23 19.29 -26.44
N LEU A 502 -7.33 18.77 -25.90
CA LEU A 502 -7.88 17.47 -26.27
C LEU A 502 -8.52 17.59 -27.67
N ARG A 503 -7.69 17.54 -28.71
CA ARG A 503 -8.06 17.85 -30.11
C ARG A 503 -7.39 16.91 -31.11
N HIS A 504 -8.03 16.76 -32.26
CA HIS A 504 -7.44 16.22 -33.47
C HIS A 504 -6.35 17.17 -34.00
N ASP A 505 -5.53 16.69 -34.94
CA ASP A 505 -4.41 17.49 -35.47
C ASP A 505 -4.86 18.70 -36.29
N ASP A 506 -6.06 18.62 -36.85
CA ASP A 506 -6.75 19.71 -37.55
C ASP A 506 -7.37 20.73 -36.56
N GLY A 507 -7.25 20.50 -35.26
CA GLY A 507 -7.81 21.35 -34.21
C GLY A 507 -9.26 21.01 -33.83
N ALA A 508 -9.91 20.04 -34.47
CA ALA A 508 -11.27 19.64 -34.13
C ALA A 508 -11.35 18.97 -32.76
N HIS A 509 -12.48 19.11 -32.07
CA HIS A 509 -12.70 18.50 -30.76
C HIS A 509 -12.71 16.98 -30.86
N ARG A 510 -11.95 16.30 -30.00
CA ARG A 510 -12.00 14.83 -29.93
C ARG A 510 -13.28 14.39 -29.25
N GLN A 511 -13.85 13.33 -29.79
CA GLN A 511 -14.96 12.63 -29.18
C GLN A 511 -14.43 11.58 -28.22
N VAL A 512 -14.97 11.58 -27.00
CA VAL A 512 -14.63 10.62 -25.94
C VAL A 512 -15.89 10.29 -25.16
N VAL A 513 -15.82 9.25 -24.34
CA VAL A 513 -16.83 9.01 -23.32
C VAL A 513 -16.48 9.81 -22.07
N VAL A 514 -17.47 10.44 -21.44
CA VAL A 514 -17.32 11.11 -20.14
C VAL A 514 -18.36 10.63 -19.14
N ARG A 515 -18.03 10.79 -17.85
CA ARG A 515 -18.93 10.49 -16.73
C ARG A 515 -19.67 11.75 -16.28
N ARG A 516 -20.99 11.64 -16.08
CA ARG A 516 -21.87 12.73 -15.64
C ARG A 516 -22.89 12.24 -14.61
N SER A 517 -23.11 13.00 -13.55
CA SER A 517 -24.09 12.65 -12.50
C SER A 517 -25.21 13.69 -12.44
N LYS A 518 -26.47 13.24 -12.58
CA LYS A 518 -27.66 14.09 -12.44
C LYS A 518 -28.49 13.74 -11.20
N ASN A 519 -28.16 12.63 -10.53
CA ASN A 519 -28.93 12.07 -9.42
C ASN A 519 -28.33 12.44 -8.06
N ASN A 520 -27.02 12.71 -7.97
CA ASN A 520 -26.36 13.18 -6.76
C ASN A 520 -25.08 13.97 -7.10
N LEU A 521 -24.29 14.36 -6.08
CA LEU A 521 -23.05 15.12 -6.21
C LEU A 521 -21.80 14.23 -6.07
N CYS A 522 -21.86 13.01 -6.62
CA CYS A 522 -20.83 12.00 -6.52
C CYS A 522 -20.73 11.22 -7.83
N TYR A 523 -19.53 11.07 -8.40
CA TYR A 523 -19.36 10.27 -9.60
C TYR A 523 -19.25 8.77 -9.28
N GLU A 524 -20.21 7.97 -9.72
CA GLU A 524 -20.36 6.55 -9.44
C GLU A 524 -20.50 5.71 -10.73
N CYS A 525 -20.27 4.40 -10.65
CA CYS A 525 -20.42 3.47 -11.79
C CYS A 525 -21.87 3.46 -12.34
N THR A 526 -22.86 3.82 -11.54
CA THR A 526 -24.28 3.88 -11.94
C THR A 526 -24.67 5.17 -12.65
N ASP A 527 -23.75 6.14 -12.75
CA ASP A 527 -24.01 7.41 -13.42
C ASP A 527 -24.13 7.31 -14.95
N MET A 528 -24.38 8.45 -15.59
CA MET A 528 -24.53 8.57 -17.03
C MET A 528 -23.19 8.45 -17.75
N VAL A 529 -23.16 7.62 -18.80
CA VAL A 529 -22.07 7.46 -19.76
C VAL A 529 -22.43 8.35 -20.95
N ASP A 530 -21.69 9.41 -21.21
CA ASP A 530 -22.06 10.38 -22.25
C ASP A 530 -20.97 10.46 -23.34
N PRO A 531 -21.27 10.13 -24.61
CA PRO A 531 -20.37 10.41 -25.73
C PRO A 531 -20.38 11.91 -26.03
N ALA A 532 -19.24 12.57 -25.78
CA ALA A 532 -19.14 14.02 -25.84
C ALA A 532 -17.88 14.50 -26.54
N LYS A 533 -17.87 15.79 -26.90
CA LYS A 533 -16.69 16.58 -27.26
C LYS A 533 -16.36 17.53 -26.11
N PRO A 534 -15.91 17.04 -24.95
CA PRO A 534 -15.88 17.82 -23.71
C PRO A 534 -14.87 18.97 -23.76
N GLY A 535 -13.81 18.80 -24.57
CA GLY A 535 -12.72 19.75 -24.60
C GLY A 535 -11.93 19.81 -23.30
N ASP A 536 -11.84 18.67 -22.58
CA ASP A 536 -11.08 18.50 -21.33
C ASP A 536 -9.57 18.70 -21.58
N ASN A 537 -9.14 19.96 -21.63
CA ASN A 537 -7.76 20.37 -21.90
C ASN A 537 -6.88 20.26 -20.65
N ILE A 538 -5.56 20.31 -20.81
CA ILE A 538 -4.61 20.49 -19.70
C ILE A 538 -4.13 21.96 -19.68
N HIS A 539 -4.41 22.66 -18.58
CA HIS A 539 -4.15 24.10 -18.44
C HIS A 539 -3.82 24.49 -16.98
N PRO A 540 -3.41 25.73 -16.67
CA PRO A 540 -3.12 26.13 -15.29
C PRO A 540 -4.40 26.33 -14.47
N THR A 541 -4.32 26.16 -13.15
CA THR A 541 -5.42 26.48 -12.21
C THR A 541 -5.74 27.97 -12.12
N SER A 542 -4.90 28.84 -12.66
CA SER A 542 -4.91 30.30 -12.46
C SER A 542 -4.73 30.71 -10.99
N SER A 543 -4.10 29.85 -10.20
CA SER A 543 -3.81 30.07 -8.77
C SER A 543 -2.50 29.40 -8.38
N MET A 544 -1.80 29.96 -7.39
CA MET A 544 -0.61 29.35 -6.79
C MET A 544 -0.92 28.40 -5.63
N GLY A 545 -2.16 28.40 -5.15
CA GLY A 545 -2.61 27.54 -4.05
C GLY A 545 -3.09 26.16 -4.51
N THR A 546 -3.06 25.21 -3.59
CA THR A 546 -3.54 23.82 -3.78
C THR A 546 -4.90 23.55 -3.15
N SER A 547 -5.41 24.48 -2.33
CA SER A 547 -6.65 24.30 -1.58
C SER A 547 -7.92 24.40 -2.42
N TRP A 548 -7.81 24.85 -3.68
CA TRP A 548 -8.93 25.05 -4.59
C TRP A 548 -8.45 25.19 -6.04
N TYR A 549 -9.29 24.80 -7.01
CA TYR A 549 -9.09 25.03 -8.44
C TYR A 549 -10.43 25.21 -9.20
N SER A 550 -10.36 25.80 -10.40
CA SER A 550 -11.49 25.90 -11.33
C SER A 550 -11.34 24.89 -12.46
N SER A 551 -12.29 23.96 -12.60
CA SER A 551 -12.37 23.04 -13.73
C SER A 551 -13.75 22.41 -13.82
N PHE A 552 -14.32 22.38 -15.03
CA PHE A 552 -15.55 21.66 -15.37
C PHE A 552 -15.29 20.26 -15.93
N GLY A 553 -14.03 19.86 -16.07
CA GLY A 553 -13.64 18.55 -16.63
C GLY A 553 -12.20 18.52 -17.16
N CYS A 554 -11.65 19.72 -17.44
CA CYS A 554 -10.24 19.93 -17.76
C CYS A 554 -9.29 19.46 -16.65
N GLN A 555 -8.06 19.11 -17.04
CA GLN A 555 -7.01 18.71 -16.12
C GLN A 555 -6.15 19.92 -15.81
N VAL A 556 -5.90 20.16 -14.52
CA VAL A 556 -5.30 21.43 -14.10
C VAL A 556 -4.02 21.22 -13.34
N VAL A 557 -3.02 22.05 -13.62
CA VAL A 557 -1.74 22.11 -12.89
C VAL A 557 -1.67 23.43 -12.13
N VAL A 558 -1.24 23.41 -10.87
CA VAL A 558 -1.10 24.62 -10.07
C VAL A 558 -0.18 25.62 -10.78
N GLY A 559 -0.60 26.88 -10.86
CA GLY A 559 0.14 27.96 -11.50
C GLY A 559 -0.76 28.91 -12.27
N THR A 560 -0.15 29.87 -12.97
CA THR A 560 -0.88 30.87 -13.75
C THR A 560 -0.34 31.00 -15.16
N ALA A 561 -1.18 31.48 -16.07
CA ALA A 561 -0.80 31.94 -17.39
C ALA A 561 -1.48 33.29 -17.69
N ALA A 562 -0.77 34.18 -18.38
CA ALA A 562 -1.29 35.42 -18.91
C ALA A 562 -1.47 35.34 -20.43
N ASN A 563 -2.28 36.24 -20.99
CA ASN A 563 -2.62 36.26 -22.42
C ASN A 563 -1.43 36.60 -23.33
N ASP A 564 -0.40 37.24 -22.78
CA ASP A 564 0.89 37.48 -23.45
C ASP A 564 1.77 36.21 -23.51
N GLY A 565 1.32 35.11 -22.89
CA GLY A 565 2.05 33.86 -22.80
C GLY A 565 3.12 33.83 -21.71
N THR A 566 3.04 34.72 -20.73
CA THR A 566 3.79 34.60 -19.47
C THR A 566 3.21 33.46 -18.63
N HIS A 567 4.04 32.50 -18.23
CA HIS A 567 3.64 31.34 -17.42
C HIS A 567 4.39 31.35 -16.09
N SER A 568 3.70 31.01 -14.99
CA SER A 568 4.30 31.01 -13.66
C SER A 568 3.99 29.75 -12.85
N GLY A 569 4.77 29.54 -11.78
CA GLY A 569 4.55 28.46 -10.82
C GLY A 569 4.85 27.05 -11.36
N PRO A 570 4.26 26.01 -10.73
CA PRO A 570 4.41 24.63 -11.19
C PRO A 570 4.00 24.42 -12.64
N TRP A 571 2.97 25.11 -13.13
CA TRP A 571 2.57 25.09 -14.55
C TRP A 571 3.71 25.43 -15.52
N ALA A 572 4.46 26.51 -15.25
CA ALA A 572 5.60 26.88 -16.09
C ALA A 572 6.70 25.81 -16.10
N LYS A 573 6.89 25.11 -14.97
CA LYS A 573 7.88 24.02 -14.82
C LYS A 573 7.41 22.76 -15.54
N PHE A 574 6.13 22.42 -15.42
CA PHE A 574 5.48 21.35 -16.19
C PHE A 574 5.65 21.54 -17.70
N ARG A 575 5.36 22.75 -18.20
CA ARG A 575 5.57 23.10 -19.62
C ARG A 575 7.02 22.88 -20.06
N ARG A 576 7.99 23.35 -19.26
CA ARG A 576 9.41 23.14 -19.57
C ARG A 576 9.80 21.66 -19.56
N ALA A 577 9.33 20.89 -18.58
CA ALA A 577 9.58 19.44 -18.51
C ALA A 577 8.99 18.71 -19.74
N ALA A 578 7.83 19.17 -20.25
CA ALA A 578 7.23 18.67 -21.48
C ALA A 578 7.92 19.17 -22.76
N GLY A 579 9.03 19.91 -22.67
CA GLY A 579 9.75 20.45 -23.82
C GLY A 579 9.13 21.71 -24.44
N GLN A 580 8.18 22.36 -23.76
CA GLN A 580 7.64 23.64 -24.19
C GLN A 580 8.48 24.80 -23.62
N THR A 581 9.28 25.42 -24.49
CA THR A 581 10.17 26.54 -24.11
C THR A 581 9.69 27.90 -24.58
N THR A 582 8.69 27.97 -25.47
CA THR A 582 8.14 29.22 -26.01
C THR A 582 6.83 29.60 -25.30
N PRO A 583 6.41 30.90 -25.31
CA PRO A 583 5.13 31.34 -24.76
C PRO A 583 3.92 30.62 -25.37
N ALA A 584 3.93 30.42 -26.69
CA ALA A 584 2.89 29.69 -27.44
C ALA A 584 2.92 28.17 -27.26
N GLY A 585 4.05 27.65 -26.77
CA GLY A 585 4.36 26.22 -26.77
C GLY A 585 4.85 25.72 -28.13
N ARG A 586 5.40 24.50 -28.13
CA ARG A 586 5.90 23.85 -29.34
C ARG A 586 4.75 23.09 -30.02
N PRO A 587 4.42 23.40 -31.29
CA PRO A 587 3.45 22.62 -32.04
C PRO A 587 3.87 21.16 -32.11
N GLY A 588 2.92 20.25 -31.93
CA GLY A 588 3.17 18.82 -31.95
C GLY A 588 2.08 18.03 -31.27
N ARG A 589 2.15 16.71 -31.44
CA ARG A 589 1.29 15.74 -30.77
C ARG A 589 1.89 15.36 -29.42
N TYR A 590 1.06 15.39 -28.40
CA TYR A 590 1.39 14.92 -27.06
C TYR A 590 0.43 13.79 -26.69
N HIS A 591 0.96 12.81 -25.98
CA HIS A 591 0.18 11.70 -25.45
C HIS A 591 -0.02 11.90 -23.96
N TYR A 592 -1.21 11.60 -23.47
CA TYR A 592 -1.59 11.75 -22.08
C TYR A 592 -2.11 10.42 -21.51
N LEU A 593 -1.35 9.88 -20.57
CA LEU A 593 -1.69 8.67 -19.82
C LEU A 593 -2.38 9.10 -18.51
N LEU A 594 -3.66 8.81 -18.36
CA LEU A 594 -4.42 9.10 -17.14
C LEU A 594 -4.73 7.80 -16.40
N LEU A 595 -4.13 7.63 -15.23
CA LEU A 595 -4.33 6.50 -14.31
C LEU A 595 -4.62 7.04 -12.90
N THR A 596 -4.74 6.16 -11.91
CA THR A 596 -4.91 6.52 -10.49
C THR A 596 -3.59 6.46 -9.72
N GLY A 597 -3.55 7.17 -8.59
CA GLY A 597 -2.48 7.03 -7.59
C GLY A 597 -2.38 5.61 -7.04
N LEU A 598 -3.50 4.90 -6.93
CA LEU A 598 -3.53 3.51 -6.49
C LEU A 598 -2.87 2.56 -7.48
N GLU A 599 -3.16 2.68 -8.78
CA GLU A 599 -2.50 1.85 -9.80
C GLU A 599 -0.99 2.08 -9.79
N ALA A 600 -0.55 3.33 -9.64
CA ALA A 600 0.86 3.67 -9.47
C ALA A 600 1.48 3.09 -8.19
N LEU A 601 0.75 3.12 -7.07
CA LEU A 601 1.15 2.47 -5.81
C LEU A 601 1.33 0.96 -5.98
N LEU A 602 0.37 0.29 -6.61
CA LEU A 602 0.41 -1.15 -6.85
C LEU A 602 1.58 -1.51 -7.79
N ALA A 603 1.85 -0.69 -8.80
CA ALA A 603 3.01 -0.82 -9.67
C ALA A 603 4.34 -0.70 -8.91
N SER A 604 4.48 0.36 -8.10
CA SER A 604 5.64 0.56 -7.23
C SER A 604 5.86 -0.61 -6.27
N ARG A 605 4.80 -1.15 -5.67
CA ARG A 605 4.86 -2.33 -4.80
C ARG A 605 5.36 -3.56 -5.56
N ALA A 606 4.79 -3.85 -6.72
CA ALA A 606 5.22 -4.97 -7.54
C ALA A 606 6.70 -4.85 -7.92
N ARG A 607 7.16 -3.66 -8.33
CA ARG A 607 8.58 -3.40 -8.63
C ARG A 607 9.47 -3.63 -7.41
N ARG A 608 9.15 -3.03 -6.26
CA ARG A 608 9.97 -3.15 -5.03
C ARG A 608 10.04 -4.58 -4.51
N ASN A 609 9.00 -5.36 -4.74
CA ASN A 609 8.94 -6.77 -4.35
C ASN A 609 9.45 -7.73 -5.43
N ALA A 610 10.03 -7.20 -6.53
CA ALA A 610 10.49 -7.99 -7.68
C ALA A 610 9.41 -8.93 -8.26
N ALA A 611 8.15 -8.50 -8.23
CA ALA A 611 6.97 -9.28 -8.61
C ALA A 611 6.36 -8.87 -9.95
N THR A 612 7.01 -7.97 -10.72
CA THR A 612 6.50 -7.46 -12.01
C THR A 612 6.39 -8.52 -13.10
N THR A 613 7.08 -9.66 -12.94
CA THR A 613 7.03 -10.82 -13.84
C THR A 613 6.11 -11.93 -13.34
N VAL A 614 5.58 -11.82 -12.12
CA VAL A 614 4.68 -12.82 -11.53
C VAL A 614 3.34 -12.77 -12.28
N PRO A 615 2.90 -13.85 -12.94
CA PRO A 615 1.70 -13.85 -13.78
C PRO A 615 0.45 -13.32 -13.09
N GLU A 616 0.24 -13.69 -11.84
CA GLU A 616 -0.92 -13.31 -11.02
C GLU A 616 -0.92 -11.81 -10.73
N VAL A 617 0.25 -11.25 -10.41
CA VAL A 617 0.45 -9.82 -10.14
C VAL A 617 0.29 -8.99 -11.43
N ARG A 618 0.76 -9.51 -12.57
CA ARG A 618 0.51 -8.89 -13.87
C ARG A 618 -0.98 -8.89 -14.20
N ARG A 619 -1.61 -10.06 -14.08
CA ARG A 619 -3.03 -10.26 -14.40
C ARG A 619 -3.95 -9.40 -13.54
N SER A 620 -3.63 -9.16 -12.26
CA SER A 620 -4.42 -8.28 -11.40
C SER A 620 -4.37 -6.81 -11.80
N LEU A 621 -3.33 -6.39 -12.52
CA LEU A 621 -3.17 -5.02 -12.99
C LEU A 621 -3.41 -4.83 -14.50
N GLU A 622 -3.62 -5.91 -15.22
CA GLU A 622 -3.89 -5.88 -16.64
C GLU A 622 -5.32 -5.44 -16.93
N ARG A 623 -5.51 -4.57 -17.94
CA ARG A 623 -6.83 -4.09 -18.35
C ARG A 623 -6.81 -3.42 -19.72
N LEU A 624 -7.95 -3.42 -20.41
CA LEU A 624 -8.16 -2.64 -21.63
C LEU A 624 -9.17 -1.53 -21.36
N ARG A 625 -8.86 -0.32 -21.82
CA ARG A 625 -9.69 0.88 -21.64
C ARG A 625 -9.46 1.86 -22.78
N PHE A 626 -10.12 3.02 -22.74
CA PHE A 626 -10.01 4.03 -23.80
C PHE A 626 -8.55 4.34 -24.14
N GLY A 627 -8.19 4.21 -25.42
CA GLY A 627 -6.83 4.43 -25.93
C GLY A 627 -5.89 3.23 -25.87
N SER A 628 -6.29 2.10 -25.27
CA SER A 628 -5.60 0.81 -25.46
C SER A 628 -5.56 0.44 -26.94
N LYS A 629 -4.49 -0.23 -27.38
CA LYS A 629 -4.30 -0.64 -28.77
C LYS A 629 -3.59 -1.99 -28.90
N GLY A 630 -3.94 -2.74 -29.94
CA GLY A 630 -3.21 -3.93 -30.38
C GLY A 630 -4.06 -5.22 -30.35
N PRO A 631 -3.43 -6.40 -30.46
CA PRO A 631 -4.15 -7.65 -30.71
C PRO A 631 -5.26 -7.97 -29.72
N LYS A 632 -5.05 -7.73 -28.42
CA LYS A 632 -6.07 -7.94 -27.37
C LYS A 632 -7.31 -7.08 -27.59
N VAL A 633 -7.13 -5.83 -28.00
CA VAL A 633 -8.25 -4.95 -28.36
C VAL A 633 -8.95 -5.44 -29.63
N GLY A 634 -8.20 -5.94 -30.62
CA GLY A 634 -8.79 -6.53 -31.82
C GLY A 634 -9.67 -7.76 -31.52
N PHE A 635 -9.24 -8.62 -30.60
CA PHE A 635 -10.05 -9.74 -30.10
C PHE A 635 -11.30 -9.24 -29.34
N LEU A 636 -11.13 -8.27 -28.44
CA LEU A 636 -12.26 -7.66 -27.72
C LEU A 636 -13.29 -7.07 -28.69
N ARG A 637 -12.86 -6.30 -29.69
CA ARG A 637 -13.74 -5.72 -30.71
C ARG A 637 -14.50 -6.78 -31.49
N SER A 638 -13.82 -7.87 -31.86
CA SER A 638 -14.45 -9.01 -32.52
C SER A 638 -15.52 -9.66 -31.64
N HIS A 639 -15.23 -9.84 -30.35
CA HIS A 639 -16.19 -10.37 -29.37
C HIS A 639 -17.41 -9.44 -29.18
N LEU A 640 -17.20 -8.12 -29.24
CA LEU A 640 -18.25 -7.10 -29.15
C LEU A 640 -19.04 -6.90 -30.46
N GLY A 641 -18.69 -7.63 -31.53
CA GLY A 641 -19.32 -7.51 -32.85
C GLY A 641 -19.03 -6.19 -33.56
N ILE A 642 -17.88 -5.56 -33.27
CA ILE A 642 -17.43 -4.32 -33.89
C ILE A 642 -16.57 -4.66 -35.12
N ALA A 643 -16.65 -3.83 -36.17
CA ALA A 643 -15.84 -4.00 -37.37
C ALA A 643 -14.33 -3.99 -37.06
N THR A 644 -13.57 -4.64 -37.95
CA THR A 644 -12.11 -4.87 -37.81
C THR A 644 -11.34 -3.61 -37.45
N GLY A 645 -10.43 -3.74 -36.48
CA GLY A 645 -9.57 -2.68 -35.96
C GLY A 645 -8.96 -3.14 -34.64
N ASP A 646 -7.97 -2.41 -34.13
CA ASP A 646 -7.25 -2.76 -32.90
C ASP A 646 -7.17 -1.59 -31.90
N ASP A 647 -7.96 -0.53 -32.09
CA ASP A 647 -8.03 0.65 -31.24
C ASP A 647 -9.26 0.60 -30.29
N PHE A 648 -9.04 0.87 -29.01
CA PHE A 648 -10.11 1.02 -28.02
C PHE A 648 -10.60 2.47 -28.06
N ASP A 649 -11.36 2.75 -29.11
CA ASP A 649 -11.92 4.05 -29.47
C ASP A 649 -13.29 4.30 -28.81
N LEU A 650 -13.98 5.36 -29.25
CA LEU A 650 -15.33 5.72 -28.77
C LEU A 650 -16.34 4.58 -28.96
N GLU A 651 -16.34 3.95 -30.13
CA GLU A 651 -17.27 2.85 -30.44
C GLU A 651 -17.03 1.66 -29.50
N THR A 652 -15.76 1.29 -29.31
CA THR A 652 -15.37 0.22 -28.38
C THR A 652 -15.77 0.55 -26.95
N ALA A 653 -15.50 1.78 -26.49
CA ALA A 653 -15.86 2.22 -25.15
C ALA A 653 -17.37 2.16 -24.90
N LEU A 654 -18.19 2.65 -25.84
CA LEU A 654 -19.64 2.58 -25.72
C LEU A 654 -20.16 1.14 -25.67
N LYS A 655 -19.57 0.22 -26.43
CA LYS A 655 -19.93 -1.21 -26.41
C LYS A 655 -19.54 -1.89 -25.11
N VAL A 656 -18.37 -1.59 -24.56
CA VAL A 656 -17.95 -2.09 -23.24
C VAL A 656 -18.86 -1.54 -22.13
N HIS A 657 -19.20 -0.25 -22.18
CA HIS A 657 -20.15 0.34 -21.23
C HIS A 657 -21.52 -0.34 -21.31
N ALA A 658 -22.07 -0.55 -22.52
CA ALA A 658 -23.34 -1.24 -22.72
C ALA A 658 -23.30 -2.69 -22.18
N LEU A 659 -22.20 -3.40 -22.42
CA LEU A 659 -21.98 -4.74 -21.89
C LEU A 659 -22.00 -4.74 -20.36
N HIS A 660 -21.24 -3.85 -19.71
CA HIS A 660 -21.21 -3.72 -18.25
C HIS A 660 -22.61 -3.44 -17.68
N GLN A 661 -23.34 -2.49 -18.27
CA GLN A 661 -24.69 -2.15 -17.83
C GLN A 661 -25.66 -3.34 -17.93
N GLN A 662 -25.47 -4.22 -18.92
CA GLN A 662 -26.26 -5.44 -19.06
C GLN A 662 -25.94 -6.48 -17.97
N ILE A 663 -24.67 -6.64 -17.60
CA ILE A 663 -24.24 -7.68 -16.64
C ILE A 663 -24.23 -7.22 -15.18
N TRP A 664 -24.15 -5.91 -14.91
CA TRP A 664 -24.03 -5.32 -13.58
C TRP A 664 -25.21 -4.40 -13.24
N SER A 665 -26.41 -4.75 -13.71
CA SER A 665 -27.66 -4.08 -13.34
C SER A 665 -27.61 -2.54 -13.52
N GLY A 666 -27.06 -2.09 -14.64
CA GLY A 666 -26.95 -0.67 -15.01
C GLY A 666 -25.66 0.03 -14.55
N ALA A 667 -24.79 -0.61 -13.76
CA ALA A 667 -23.49 -0.06 -13.40
C ALA A 667 -22.44 -0.28 -14.51
N SER A 668 -21.50 0.66 -14.66
CA SER A 668 -20.36 0.52 -15.56
C SER A 668 -19.20 1.46 -15.21
N ASP A 669 -17.98 0.90 -15.22
CA ASP A 669 -16.71 1.64 -15.18
C ASP A 669 -16.02 1.78 -16.56
N GLY A 670 -16.47 1.03 -17.57
CA GLY A 670 -15.92 1.07 -18.94
C GLY A 670 -14.57 0.38 -19.12
N ILE A 671 -14.13 -0.43 -18.16
CA ILE A 671 -12.80 -1.06 -18.15
C ILE A 671 -12.92 -2.57 -18.30
N PHE A 672 -12.32 -3.12 -19.36
CA PHE A 672 -12.34 -4.56 -19.62
C PHE A 672 -11.16 -5.25 -18.93
N THR A 673 -11.43 -6.10 -17.94
CA THR A 673 -10.41 -6.77 -17.11
C THR A 673 -10.30 -8.27 -17.42
N PRO A 674 -9.19 -8.94 -17.05
CA PRO A 674 -9.08 -10.39 -17.15
C PRO A 674 -10.19 -11.14 -16.38
N ALA A 675 -10.63 -10.63 -15.23
CA ALA A 675 -11.72 -11.22 -14.47
C ALA A 675 -13.05 -11.18 -15.24
N LEU A 676 -13.33 -10.06 -15.94
CA LEU A 676 -14.50 -9.95 -16.80
C LEU A 676 -14.38 -10.85 -18.04
N ASP A 677 -13.19 -10.94 -18.63
CA ASP A 677 -12.90 -11.85 -19.74
C ASP A 677 -13.20 -13.30 -19.38
N ASP A 678 -12.79 -13.74 -18.18
CA ASP A 678 -13.08 -15.09 -17.66
C ASP A 678 -14.58 -15.30 -17.44
N GLN A 679 -15.28 -14.30 -16.87
CA GLN A 679 -16.73 -14.35 -16.66
C GLN A 679 -17.50 -14.54 -17.98
N LEU A 680 -17.02 -13.92 -19.05
CA LEU A 680 -17.65 -13.96 -20.37
C LEU A 680 -17.17 -15.14 -21.22
N GLY A 681 -16.07 -15.80 -20.84
CA GLY A 681 -15.39 -16.80 -21.66
C GLY A 681 -14.89 -16.23 -23.00
N ALA A 682 -14.52 -14.94 -23.03
CA ALA A 682 -14.20 -14.23 -24.27
C ALA A 682 -12.77 -14.52 -24.78
N GLY A 683 -11.85 -14.91 -23.88
CA GLY A 683 -10.50 -15.34 -24.23
C GLY A 683 -9.58 -14.23 -24.73
N VAL A 684 -9.89 -12.97 -24.44
CA VAL A 684 -9.13 -11.78 -24.83
C VAL A 684 -7.73 -11.78 -24.20
N PHE A 685 -7.61 -12.20 -22.94
CA PHE A 685 -6.33 -12.24 -22.21
C PHE A 685 -5.66 -13.62 -22.18
N ALA A 686 -6.29 -14.64 -22.76
CA ALA A 686 -5.76 -16.01 -22.77
C ALA A 686 -4.59 -16.22 -23.77
N GLN A 687 -4.36 -15.28 -24.69
CA GLN A 687 -3.32 -15.42 -25.71
C GLN A 687 -2.00 -14.79 -25.28
N GLN A 688 -0.92 -15.58 -25.33
CA GLN A 688 0.44 -15.07 -25.13
C GLN A 688 0.80 -14.04 -26.23
N PRO A 689 1.62 -13.01 -25.91
CA PRO A 689 2.13 -12.11 -26.94
C PRO A 689 2.90 -12.92 -27.98
N THR A 690 2.49 -12.82 -29.24
CA THR A 690 3.28 -13.32 -30.36
C THR A 690 4.61 -12.57 -30.37
N THR A 691 5.72 -13.30 -30.21
CA THR A 691 7.07 -12.78 -30.42
C THR A 691 7.12 -12.09 -31.79
N PRO A 692 7.65 -10.85 -31.91
CA PRO A 692 7.80 -10.24 -33.22
C PRO A 692 8.78 -11.07 -34.08
N PRO A 693 8.55 -11.19 -35.40
CA PRO A 693 9.40 -12.00 -36.27
C PRO A 693 10.77 -11.34 -36.46
N GLY A 694 11.81 -12.04 -36.00
CA GLY A 694 13.15 -12.10 -36.60
C GLY A 694 14.08 -10.90 -36.44
N VAL A 695 14.99 -10.99 -35.46
CA VAL A 695 16.38 -10.54 -35.66
C VAL A 695 17.21 -11.83 -35.79
N PRO A 696 17.98 -12.04 -36.88
CA PRO A 696 18.82 -13.23 -37.00
C PRO A 696 19.91 -13.18 -35.93
N SER A 697 20.04 -14.23 -35.13
CA SER A 697 21.17 -14.40 -34.21
C SER A 697 22.39 -14.84 -35.02
N GLU A 698 23.29 -13.91 -35.31
CA GLU A 698 24.69 -14.25 -35.56
C GLU A 698 25.36 -14.51 -34.21
N THR A 699 25.63 -15.78 -33.93
CA THR A 699 26.71 -16.16 -33.01
C THR A 699 27.51 -17.24 -33.69
N GLU A 700 28.67 -16.82 -34.18
CA GLU A 700 29.76 -17.63 -34.69
C GLU A 700 30.20 -18.67 -33.66
N ASN A 701 30.50 -19.88 -34.16
CA ASN A 701 31.17 -20.94 -33.44
C ASN A 701 32.56 -20.47 -32.97
N PHE A 702 32.78 -20.44 -31.66
CA PHE A 702 34.13 -20.51 -31.11
C PHE A 702 34.40 -21.95 -30.66
N GLU A 703 35.24 -22.65 -31.42
CA GLU A 703 35.88 -23.90 -31.02
C GLU A 703 36.85 -23.64 -29.85
N GLU A 704 36.75 -24.45 -28.79
CA GLU A 704 37.70 -24.49 -27.69
C GLU A 704 39.02 -25.14 -28.12
N PRO A 705 40.20 -24.61 -27.71
CA PRO A 705 41.45 -25.33 -27.83
C PRO A 705 41.67 -26.22 -26.60
N THR A 706 41.82 -27.52 -26.85
CA THR A 706 42.29 -28.54 -25.92
C THR A 706 43.71 -28.27 -25.46
N LEU A 707 43.95 -28.28 -24.14
CA LEU A 707 45.28 -28.52 -23.56
C LEU A 707 45.18 -29.40 -22.30
N VAL A 708 45.73 -30.61 -22.48
CA VAL A 708 46.30 -31.61 -21.54
C VAL A 708 45.38 -32.25 -20.51
#